data_AF-A0A969TN06-F1
#
_entry.id   AF-A0A969TN06-F1
#
_cell.length_a   1.000
_cell.length_b   1.000
_cell.length_c   1.000
_cell.angle_alpha   90.00
_cell.angle_beta   90.00
_cell.angle_gamma   90.00
#
_symmetry.space_group_name_H-M   'P 1'
#
loop_
_entity.id
_entity.type
_entity.pdbx_description
1 polymer ?
#
loop_
_entity_poly.entity_id
_entity_poly.type
_entity_poly.pdbx_seq_one_letter_code
_entity_poly.pdbx_strand_id
1 'polypeptide(L)'
;MTLLNLGQWIVHDSRSLWRNVLIQPWVLFVSILLAFLLWSPTAAWAETLPTCNSGQEYDAGLCYSKCDPGYKGVGPVCWKSCPDGYKDDGALCRKDVQIIAKESYGRGAGAPLTCASGEDSDAGLCYPKCQNGYKGVGPVCYESCPSGYKDDGLTCRRDAKIISADNSKCAWYDKCGIAADKGCSKCPAGYKNDGCTCRIDVHIFGKKTYGRGVGKPISTCANGQEKNGALCYPACKPGYSGVGPVCWKSCPDGFKDDGAVCRKDAHIFAKESYGRGVGIIPSCSVSSFTRTVSRTIPAGPNNTFTMIVASDPQLPWWDHDPRCKDSDCTKNRGMETNRNQTSAMNTVQNAKSGDGSVTGKWPEVSQLTQGAGSAIAQPMGVVMNGDLTAFWHDWQADLYKKFYDPAAKGADPAVLRLPIFPGLGNHDYANNVRDCYGKTTDKNFCAKQAVEYIKGMMGCGTVSNFDATLVNSYDNSSLAYSWDVGSYHFVMLHNYPTYAEKDISIQSSIAWLKQNLSSATAAGKKSVLFIHDFGDEFKADTNAAPFQEFLGAIANQNVVALFAGHIHDSFGNIGTIPTTNIPVFRSGASEYNKFLLTEFGDTYMNVGVIDSQNGVPNFYQLIRLKICRPTTSVAANDRMEPPRFTTARSR
;
A
#
# COMPACT_ATOMS: atom_id res chain seq x y z
N MET A 1 -31.83 4.71 52.08
CA MET A 1 -30.93 5.81 52.48
C MET A 1 -29.57 5.50 51.86
N THR A 2 -29.01 6.19 50.88
CA THR A 2 -29.29 7.46 50.17
C THR A 2 -28.38 7.36 48.92
N LEU A 3 -28.92 7.32 47.69
CA LEU A 3 -28.96 8.43 46.69
C LEU A 3 -27.62 9.21 46.60
N LEU A 4 -26.96 9.32 45.43
CA LEU A 4 -27.36 10.03 44.21
C LEU A 4 -26.57 9.48 42.98
N ASN A 5 -26.85 9.64 41.69
CA ASN A 5 -27.93 10.13 40.81
C ASN A 5 -27.25 10.84 39.61
N LEU A 6 -27.66 10.49 38.38
CA LEU A 6 -27.54 11.18 37.07
C LEU A 6 -28.15 10.15 36.07
N GLY A 7 -29.40 10.19 35.57
CA GLY A 7 -30.21 11.25 34.95
C GLY A 7 -29.80 11.44 33.48
N GLN A 8 -30.57 11.33 32.39
CA GLN A 8 -32.01 11.24 32.03
C GLN A 8 -32.12 10.72 30.55
N TRP A 9 -33.11 9.90 30.15
CA TRP A 9 -34.28 10.17 29.27
C TRP A 9 -34.00 10.98 27.98
N ILE A 10 -34.45 10.68 26.74
CA ILE A 10 -35.78 10.39 26.12
C ILE A 10 -35.47 9.71 24.73
N VAL A 11 -36.15 8.69 24.16
CA VAL A 11 -37.38 8.75 23.31
C VAL A 11 -37.80 7.34 22.85
N HIS A 12 -39.05 7.01 23.19
CA HIS A 12 -40.10 6.22 22.54
C HIS A 12 -39.89 4.84 21.88
N ASP A 13 -40.64 3.91 22.48
CA ASP A 13 -41.27 2.71 21.92
C ASP A 13 -42.23 3.04 20.75
N SER A 14 -42.17 2.22 19.69
CA SER A 14 -43.29 1.98 18.77
C SER A 14 -43.11 0.65 18.02
N ARG A 15 -43.20 -0.47 18.74
CA ARG A 15 -43.47 -1.78 18.12
C ARG A 15 -44.95 -1.86 17.68
N SER A 16 -45.31 -1.25 16.55
CA SER A 16 -46.65 -1.46 15.97
C SER A 16 -46.78 -1.14 14.47
N LEU A 17 -45.84 -1.54 13.59
CA LEU A 17 -46.00 -1.27 12.14
C LEU A 17 -45.33 -2.26 11.16
N TRP A 18 -45.09 -3.53 11.53
CA TRP A 18 -44.55 -4.54 10.59
C TRP A 18 -45.45 -5.76 10.38
N ARG A 19 -46.76 -5.53 10.28
CA ARG A 19 -47.69 -6.47 9.64
C ARG A 19 -48.24 -5.80 8.39
N ASN A 20 -48.01 -6.43 7.24
CA ASN A 20 -48.53 -6.10 5.90
C ASN A 20 -47.58 -5.37 4.94
N VAL A 21 -46.47 -6.02 4.54
CA VAL A 21 -46.00 -5.97 3.14
C VAL A 21 -45.31 -7.30 2.82
N LEU A 22 -46.09 -8.30 2.41
CA LEU A 22 -45.58 -9.49 1.71
C LEU A 22 -45.40 -9.10 0.24
N ILE A 23 -44.25 -8.50 -0.12
CA ILE A 23 -43.82 -8.47 -1.52
C ILE A 23 -43.15 -9.81 -1.78
N GLN A 24 -43.80 -10.66 -2.58
CA GLN A 24 -43.28 -11.97 -2.93
C GLN A 24 -41.97 -11.84 -3.73
N PRO A 25 -40.99 -12.76 -3.55
CA PRO A 25 -39.68 -12.71 -4.21
C PRO A 25 -39.74 -12.70 -5.75
N TRP A 26 -40.89 -13.07 -6.32
CA TRP A 26 -41.13 -13.14 -7.76
C TRP A 26 -41.23 -11.76 -8.42
N VAL A 27 -41.69 -10.72 -7.72
CA VAL A 27 -41.84 -9.37 -8.31
C VAL A 27 -40.49 -8.70 -8.55
N LEU A 28 -39.50 -8.93 -7.68
CA LEU A 28 -38.13 -8.47 -7.91
C LEU A 28 -37.47 -9.19 -9.10
N PHE A 29 -37.73 -10.50 -9.25
CA PHE A 29 -37.17 -11.27 -10.36
C PHE A 29 -37.75 -10.86 -11.72
N VAL A 30 -39.06 -10.59 -11.79
CA VAL A 30 -39.72 -10.14 -13.03
C VAL A 30 -39.35 -8.69 -13.37
N SER A 31 -39.12 -7.83 -12.38
CA SER A 31 -38.66 -6.45 -12.62
C SER A 31 -37.24 -6.38 -13.16
N ILE A 32 -36.36 -7.28 -12.70
CA ILE A 32 -34.99 -7.41 -13.22
C ILE A 32 -35.02 -8.02 -14.64
N LEU A 33 -35.82 -9.04 -14.90
CA LEU A 33 -35.95 -9.61 -16.26
C LEU A 33 -36.56 -8.64 -17.28
N LEU A 34 -37.54 -7.81 -16.88
CA LEU A 34 -38.10 -6.77 -17.75
C LEU A 34 -37.11 -5.62 -18.00
N ALA A 35 -36.25 -5.30 -17.03
CA ALA A 35 -35.16 -4.34 -17.22
C ALA A 35 -34.08 -4.88 -18.20
N PHE A 36 -33.84 -6.20 -18.21
CA PHE A 36 -32.94 -6.84 -19.19
C PHE A 36 -33.56 -7.01 -20.58
N LEU A 37 -34.89 -7.15 -20.69
CA LEU A 37 -35.58 -7.34 -21.97
C LEU A 37 -35.98 -6.04 -22.68
N LEU A 38 -36.00 -4.91 -21.96
CA LEU A 38 -36.23 -3.56 -22.52
C LEU A 38 -34.93 -2.80 -22.82
N TRP A 39 -33.77 -3.39 -22.53
CA TRP A 39 -32.47 -2.90 -22.99
C TRP A 39 -32.07 -3.65 -24.26
N SER A 40 -32.80 -3.40 -25.35
CA SER A 40 -32.36 -3.78 -26.68
C SER A 40 -31.25 -2.81 -27.08
N PRO A 41 -29.98 -3.22 -27.26
CA PRO A 41 -28.99 -2.36 -27.89
C PRO A 41 -29.28 -2.36 -29.38
N THR A 42 -30.22 -1.52 -29.82
CA THR A 42 -30.29 -1.17 -31.23
C THR A 42 -29.15 -0.20 -31.53
N ALA A 43 -28.18 -0.73 -32.28
CA ALA A 43 -27.23 -0.05 -33.14
C ALA A 43 -25.96 0.54 -32.51
N ALA A 44 -24.85 -0.04 -32.99
CA ALA A 44 -23.64 0.64 -33.45
C ALA A 44 -22.45 0.81 -32.50
N TRP A 45 -22.22 -0.13 -31.57
CA TRP A 45 -20.86 -0.40 -31.09
C TRP A 45 -20.73 -1.90 -30.87
N ALA A 46 -20.54 -2.66 -31.96
CA ALA A 46 -19.72 -3.86 -31.82
C ALA A 46 -18.32 -3.31 -31.52
N GLU A 47 -18.03 -3.13 -30.24
CA GLU A 47 -16.71 -2.73 -29.75
C GLU A 47 -15.70 -3.61 -30.47
N THR A 48 -14.82 -3.00 -31.25
CA THR A 48 -13.55 -3.62 -31.60
C THR A 48 -12.82 -3.84 -30.29
N LEU A 49 -13.11 -4.97 -29.63
CA LEU A 49 -12.38 -5.41 -28.46
C LEU A 49 -10.90 -5.36 -28.82
N PRO A 50 -10.04 -4.75 -27.99
CA PRO A 50 -8.61 -4.68 -28.26
C PRO A 50 -8.08 -6.09 -28.58
N THR A 51 -7.74 -6.33 -29.86
CA THR A 51 -7.28 -7.64 -30.29
C THR A 51 -5.79 -7.73 -30.01
N CYS A 52 -5.44 -8.56 -29.03
CA CYS A 52 -4.05 -8.97 -28.87
C CYS A 52 -3.63 -9.86 -30.04
N ASN A 53 -2.34 -9.81 -30.41
CA ASN A 53 -1.84 -10.67 -31.47
C ASN A 53 -1.98 -12.14 -31.08
N SER A 54 -1.96 -13.04 -32.08
CA SER A 54 -1.97 -14.48 -31.83
C SER A 54 -0.84 -14.87 -30.86
N GLY A 55 -1.18 -15.63 -29.82
CA GLY A 55 -0.23 -16.00 -28.75
C GLY A 55 -0.17 -15.05 -27.55
N GLN A 56 -0.94 -13.96 -27.56
CA GLN A 56 -1.05 -13.01 -26.45
C GLN A 56 -2.41 -13.10 -25.74
N GLU A 57 -2.48 -12.56 -24.53
CA GLU A 57 -3.69 -12.39 -23.73
C GLU A 57 -3.79 -10.96 -23.20
N TYR A 58 -5.02 -10.45 -23.13
CA TYR A 58 -5.32 -9.10 -22.65
C TYR A 58 -5.42 -9.11 -21.12
N ASP A 59 -4.67 -8.23 -20.45
CA ASP A 59 -4.74 -8.03 -19.00
C ASP A 59 -4.48 -6.56 -18.67
N ALA A 60 -5.35 -5.95 -17.85
CA ALA A 60 -5.24 -4.58 -17.35
C ALA A 60 -4.89 -3.50 -18.40
N GLY A 61 -5.45 -3.58 -19.62
CA GLY A 61 -5.23 -2.56 -20.67
C GLY A 61 -4.11 -2.89 -21.67
N LEU A 62 -3.38 -3.98 -21.47
CA LEU A 62 -2.22 -4.35 -22.29
C LEU A 62 -2.30 -5.82 -22.75
N CYS A 63 -1.64 -6.12 -23.85
CA CYS A 63 -1.49 -7.46 -24.41
C CYS A 63 -0.15 -8.07 -23.98
N TYR A 64 -0.21 -9.15 -23.21
CA TYR A 64 0.96 -9.89 -22.74
C TYR A 64 1.09 -11.21 -23.48
N SER A 65 2.31 -11.74 -23.60
CA SER A 65 2.49 -13.12 -24.05
C SER A 65 1.76 -14.08 -23.11
N LYS A 66 1.07 -15.09 -23.67
CA LYS A 66 0.46 -16.15 -22.87
C LYS A 66 1.52 -16.86 -22.02
N CYS A 67 1.12 -17.26 -20.82
CA CYS A 67 2.00 -18.04 -19.95
C CYS A 67 2.15 -19.49 -20.41
N ASP A 68 3.24 -20.11 -20.00
CA ASP A 68 3.50 -21.54 -20.18
C ASP A 68 2.45 -22.36 -19.43
N PRO A 69 2.14 -23.59 -19.88
CA PRO A 69 1.18 -24.46 -19.19
C PRO A 69 1.50 -24.60 -17.70
N GLY A 70 0.48 -24.37 -16.85
CA GLY A 70 0.61 -24.43 -15.38
C GLY A 70 0.90 -23.10 -14.69
N TYR A 71 1.12 -22.03 -15.46
CA TYR A 71 1.27 -20.66 -14.96
C TYR A 71 0.04 -19.81 -15.28
N LYS A 72 -0.28 -18.88 -14.37
CA LYS A 72 -1.34 -17.89 -14.53
C LYS A 72 -0.73 -16.49 -14.67
N GLY A 73 -1.13 -15.77 -15.70
CA GLY A 73 -0.72 -14.40 -15.94
C GLY A 73 -1.39 -13.41 -14.99
N VAL A 74 -0.61 -12.50 -14.42
CA VAL A 74 -1.10 -11.28 -13.78
C VAL A 74 -0.16 -10.14 -14.16
N GLY A 75 -0.63 -9.27 -15.07
CA GLY A 75 0.15 -8.22 -15.71
C GLY A 75 1.43 -8.78 -16.35
N PRO A 76 2.62 -8.24 -16.04
CA PRO A 76 3.88 -8.62 -16.68
C PRO A 76 4.49 -9.94 -16.17
N VAL A 77 3.84 -10.65 -15.24
CA VAL A 77 4.42 -11.83 -14.58
C VAL A 77 3.52 -13.06 -14.74
N CYS A 78 4.13 -14.18 -15.10
CA CYS A 78 3.52 -15.50 -15.03
C CYS A 78 3.80 -16.12 -13.66
N TRP A 79 2.75 -16.48 -12.92
CA TRP A 79 2.83 -17.06 -11.59
C TRP A 79 2.42 -18.54 -11.61
N LYS A 80 3.25 -19.42 -11.06
CA LYS A 80 2.90 -20.84 -10.94
C LYS A 80 1.72 -21.02 -9.98
N SER A 81 0.82 -21.95 -10.29
CA SER A 81 -0.28 -22.29 -9.38
C SER A 81 0.23 -22.91 -8.08
N CYS A 82 -0.43 -22.64 -6.96
CA CYS A 82 -0.08 -23.28 -5.70
C CYS A 82 -0.38 -24.79 -5.74
N PRO A 83 0.46 -25.65 -5.12
CA PRO A 83 0.16 -27.07 -4.98
C PRO A 83 -1.12 -27.31 -4.16
N ASP A 84 -1.72 -28.48 -4.34
CA ASP A 84 -2.93 -28.86 -3.62
C ASP A 84 -2.77 -28.74 -2.09
N GLY A 85 -3.76 -28.13 -1.45
CA GLY A 85 -3.77 -27.90 -0.01
C GLY A 85 -2.97 -26.68 0.48
N TYR A 86 -2.47 -25.84 -0.44
CA TYR A 86 -1.98 -24.49 -0.14
C TYR A 86 -3.01 -23.44 -0.53
N LYS A 87 -3.07 -22.37 0.26
CA LYS A 87 -3.80 -21.16 -0.06
C LYS A 87 -2.93 -20.24 -0.92
N ASP A 88 -3.54 -19.66 -1.94
CA ASP A 88 -2.93 -18.66 -2.80
C ASP A 88 -3.07 -17.25 -2.19
N ASP A 89 -1.96 -16.67 -1.77
CA ASP A 89 -1.89 -15.31 -1.21
C ASP A 89 -1.15 -14.36 -2.18
N GLY A 90 -1.32 -14.55 -3.50
CA GLY A 90 -0.74 -13.70 -4.54
C GLY A 90 0.63 -14.21 -4.97
N ALA A 91 1.71 -13.55 -4.54
CA ALA A 91 3.08 -13.97 -4.88
C ALA A 91 3.56 -15.19 -4.06
N LEU A 92 2.80 -15.60 -3.05
CA LEU A 92 3.14 -16.63 -2.08
C LEU A 92 2.10 -17.75 -2.07
N CYS A 93 2.55 -18.95 -1.73
CA CYS A 93 1.67 -20.06 -1.35
C CYS A 93 1.85 -20.32 0.14
N ARG A 94 0.74 -20.51 0.86
CA ARG A 94 0.75 -20.70 2.32
C ARG A 94 -0.11 -21.87 2.76
N LYS A 95 0.40 -22.65 3.72
CA LYS A 95 -0.39 -23.59 4.51
C LYS A 95 -0.39 -23.14 5.97
N ASP A 96 -1.58 -23.01 6.54
CA ASP A 96 -1.76 -22.43 7.86
C ASP A 96 -1.16 -23.30 8.97
N VAL A 97 -0.82 -22.65 10.07
CA VAL A 97 -0.39 -23.33 11.29
C VAL A 97 -1.50 -24.25 11.78
N GLN A 98 -1.15 -25.48 12.12
CA GLN A 98 -2.08 -26.44 12.74
C GLN A 98 -1.72 -26.61 14.20
N ILE A 99 -2.66 -26.34 15.09
CA ILE A 99 -2.51 -26.52 16.53
C ILE A 99 -3.60 -27.49 16.98
N ILE A 100 -3.17 -28.63 17.53
CA ILE A 100 -4.07 -29.62 18.09
C ILE A 100 -3.77 -29.78 19.58
N ALA A 101 -4.82 -29.83 20.40
CA ALA A 101 -4.69 -30.15 21.81
C ALA A 101 -4.33 -31.63 21.97
N LYS A 102 -3.42 -31.95 22.88
CA LYS A 102 -3.13 -33.34 23.22
C LYS A 102 -4.31 -33.95 23.97
N GLU A 103 -4.64 -35.19 23.62
CA GLU A 103 -5.45 -36.02 24.52
C GLU A 103 -4.72 -36.16 25.86
N SER A 104 -5.46 -35.98 26.94
CA SER A 104 -4.92 -36.10 28.28
C SER A 104 -5.97 -36.62 29.26
N TYR A 105 -5.50 -37.19 30.36
CA TYR A 105 -6.36 -37.57 31.48
C TYR A 105 -5.60 -37.43 32.80
N GLY A 106 -6.35 -37.18 33.87
CA GLY A 106 -5.80 -37.08 35.22
C GLY A 106 -5.45 -38.44 35.81
N ARG A 107 -4.36 -38.51 36.57
CA ARG A 107 -3.93 -39.69 37.32
C ARG A 107 -3.84 -39.47 38.85
N GLY A 108 -4.60 -38.49 39.34
CA GLY A 108 -4.68 -38.15 40.76
C GLY A 108 -3.63 -37.14 41.23
N ALA A 109 -3.74 -36.72 42.49
CA ALA A 109 -2.88 -35.69 43.09
C ALA A 109 -1.45 -36.17 43.46
N GLY A 110 -1.18 -37.47 43.33
CA GLY A 110 0.08 -38.09 43.73
C GLY A 110 0.12 -38.45 45.22
N ALA A 111 0.97 -39.44 45.55
CA ALA A 111 1.27 -39.86 46.91
C ALA A 111 2.70 -39.42 47.30
N PRO A 112 2.97 -39.15 48.59
CA PRO A 112 4.33 -38.89 49.04
C PRO A 112 5.23 -40.11 48.80
N LEU A 113 6.51 -39.85 48.53
CA LEU A 113 7.52 -40.89 48.46
C LEU A 113 7.59 -41.66 49.79
N THR A 114 8.01 -42.92 49.75
CA THR A 114 8.22 -43.76 50.94
C THR A 114 9.63 -44.36 50.97
N CYS A 115 9.99 -44.94 52.12
CA CYS A 115 11.21 -45.74 52.23
C CYS A 115 11.02 -47.12 51.61
N ALA A 116 12.13 -47.78 51.26
CA ALA A 116 12.08 -49.12 50.71
C ALA A 116 11.63 -50.14 51.77
N SER A 117 11.18 -51.32 51.30
CA SER A 117 10.84 -52.42 52.21
C SER A 117 12.07 -52.84 53.02
N GLY A 118 11.98 -52.77 54.35
CA GLY A 118 13.09 -53.07 55.26
C GLY A 118 13.76 -51.84 55.89
N GLU A 119 13.27 -50.63 55.59
CA GLU A 119 13.75 -49.38 56.16
C GLU A 119 12.67 -48.70 57.03
N ASP A 120 13.09 -47.92 58.02
CA ASP A 120 12.28 -47.02 58.82
C ASP A 120 12.42 -45.59 58.30
N SER A 121 11.30 -44.86 58.23
CA SER A 121 11.31 -43.43 57.94
C SER A 121 11.42 -42.63 59.23
N ASP A 122 12.41 -41.74 59.29
CA ASP A 122 12.60 -40.79 60.39
C ASP A 122 13.07 -39.44 59.84
N ALA A 123 12.36 -38.36 60.19
CA ALA A 123 12.64 -36.98 59.77
C ALA A 123 12.90 -36.78 58.25
N GLY A 124 12.22 -37.53 57.37
CA GLY A 124 12.37 -37.41 55.92
C GLY A 124 13.54 -38.19 55.31
N LEU A 125 14.20 -39.05 56.10
CA LEU A 125 15.24 -39.97 55.67
C LEU A 125 14.84 -41.42 55.94
N CYS A 126 15.39 -42.32 55.14
CA CYS A 126 15.22 -43.76 55.25
C CYS A 126 16.46 -44.39 55.88
N TYR A 127 16.24 -45.17 56.92
CA TYR A 127 17.28 -45.89 57.64
C TYR A 127 16.99 -47.38 57.64
N PRO A 128 17.99 -48.26 57.56
CA PRO A 128 17.80 -49.69 57.79
C PRO A 128 17.09 -49.96 59.13
N LYS A 129 16.20 -50.96 59.17
CA LYS A 129 15.56 -51.38 60.43
C LYS A 129 16.59 -51.82 61.46
N CYS A 130 16.34 -51.49 62.72
CA CYS A 130 17.18 -51.94 63.82
C CYS A 130 17.03 -53.45 64.08
N GLN A 131 18.03 -54.06 64.71
CA GLN A 131 18.00 -55.43 65.18
C GLN A 131 16.91 -55.61 66.24
N ASN A 132 16.39 -56.84 66.38
CA ASN A 132 15.37 -57.15 67.39
C ASN A 132 15.84 -56.76 68.80
N GLY A 133 14.97 -56.07 69.54
CA GLY A 133 15.29 -55.52 70.86
C GLY A 133 15.86 -54.09 70.84
N TYR A 134 16.09 -53.50 69.67
CA TYR A 134 16.53 -52.11 69.52
C TYR A 134 15.47 -51.25 68.83
N LYS A 135 15.38 -49.98 69.23
CA LYS A 135 14.50 -48.97 68.63
C LYS A 135 15.36 -47.90 67.95
N GLY A 136 15.04 -47.60 66.70
CA GLY A 136 15.73 -46.57 65.92
C GLY A 136 15.24 -45.17 66.25
N VAL A 137 16.17 -44.23 66.40
CA VAL A 137 15.91 -42.78 66.39
C VAL A 137 16.99 -42.15 65.50
N GLY A 138 16.60 -41.71 64.32
CA GLY A 138 17.51 -41.26 63.26
C GLY A 138 18.60 -42.29 62.95
N PRO A 139 19.90 -41.92 62.95
CA PRO A 139 21.01 -42.79 62.55
C PRO A 139 21.41 -43.83 63.61
N VAL A 140 20.80 -43.84 64.79
CA VAL A 140 21.22 -44.69 65.92
C VAL A 140 20.11 -45.65 66.34
N CYS A 141 20.50 -46.90 66.60
CA CYS A 141 19.65 -47.91 67.23
C CYS A 141 19.97 -47.99 68.72
N TYR A 142 18.95 -47.86 69.57
CA TYR A 142 19.05 -47.90 71.03
C TYR A 142 18.43 -49.17 71.59
N GLU A 143 19.14 -49.88 72.46
CA GLU A 143 18.63 -51.08 73.12
C GLU A 143 17.39 -50.76 73.97
N SER A 144 16.41 -51.66 73.98
CA SER A 144 15.22 -51.53 74.81
C SER A 144 15.55 -51.82 76.28
N CYS A 145 14.95 -51.08 77.21
CA CYS A 145 15.21 -51.31 78.63
C CYS A 145 14.67 -52.66 79.10
N PRO A 146 15.42 -53.41 79.94
CA PRO A 146 14.92 -54.63 80.57
C PRO A 146 13.67 -54.35 81.43
N SER A 147 12.85 -55.39 81.63
CA SER A 147 11.66 -55.29 82.48
C SER A 147 12.02 -54.81 83.90
N GLY A 148 11.23 -53.87 84.42
CA GLY A 148 11.46 -53.22 85.71
C GLY A 148 12.38 -51.97 85.66
N TYR A 149 12.84 -51.56 84.47
CA TYR A 149 13.52 -50.28 84.25
C TYR A 149 12.64 -49.33 83.44
N LYS A 150 12.67 -48.05 83.80
CA LYS A 150 12.10 -46.96 83.02
C LYS A 150 13.09 -46.51 81.94
N ASP A 151 12.55 -46.26 80.75
CA ASP A 151 13.29 -45.71 79.63
C ASP A 151 13.33 -44.19 79.73
N ASP A 152 14.51 -43.64 80.05
CA ASP A 152 14.76 -42.19 80.16
C ASP A 152 15.50 -41.68 78.89
N GLY A 153 15.41 -42.39 77.76
CA GLY A 153 16.04 -42.05 76.49
C GLY A 153 17.36 -42.78 76.29
N LEU A 154 18.48 -42.16 76.70
CA LEU A 154 19.83 -42.74 76.55
C LEU A 154 20.17 -43.76 77.64
N THR A 155 19.43 -43.76 78.75
CA THR A 155 19.68 -44.62 79.90
C THR A 155 18.43 -45.39 80.29
N CYS A 156 18.65 -46.52 80.97
CA CYS A 156 17.61 -47.28 81.65
C CYS A 156 17.78 -47.06 83.15
N ARG A 157 16.70 -46.67 83.82
CA ARG A 157 16.72 -46.35 85.25
C ARG A 157 15.77 -47.25 86.03
N ARG A 158 16.26 -47.80 87.14
CA ARG A 158 15.42 -48.38 88.19
C ARG A 158 15.57 -47.52 89.44
N ASP A 159 14.44 -47.00 89.90
CA ASP A 159 14.37 -46.06 91.01
C ASP A 159 14.82 -46.71 92.31
N ALA A 160 15.39 -45.90 93.22
CA ALA A 160 15.69 -46.35 94.57
C ALA A 160 14.39 -46.69 95.31
N LYS A 161 14.42 -47.73 96.14
CA LYS A 161 13.27 -48.13 96.96
C LYS A 161 13.73 -48.43 98.38
N ILE A 162 13.10 -47.76 99.35
CA ILE A 162 13.35 -47.97 100.78
C ILE A 162 12.07 -48.52 101.40
N ILE A 163 12.18 -49.60 102.15
CA ILE A 163 11.11 -50.22 102.92
C ILE A 163 11.60 -50.47 104.35
N SER A 164 10.69 -50.70 105.29
CA SER A 164 11.06 -51.08 106.66
C SER A 164 11.67 -52.49 106.69
N ALA A 165 12.70 -52.69 107.53
CA ALA A 165 13.27 -54.01 107.79
C ALA A 165 12.42 -54.77 108.80
N ASP A 166 12.42 -56.11 108.70
CA ASP A 166 11.83 -56.95 109.75
C ASP A 166 12.76 -56.96 110.96
N ASN A 167 12.33 -56.31 112.03
CA ASN A 167 13.06 -56.19 113.29
C ASN A 167 12.37 -56.92 114.45
N SER A 168 11.42 -57.81 114.15
CA SER A 168 10.66 -58.55 115.16
C SER A 168 11.53 -59.39 116.11
N LYS A 169 12.76 -59.72 115.68
CA LYS A 169 13.74 -60.51 116.45
C LYS A 169 14.84 -59.68 117.13
N CYS A 170 14.78 -58.36 117.04
CA CYS A 170 15.76 -57.47 117.66
C CYS A 170 15.35 -57.12 119.10
N ALA A 171 16.31 -57.03 120.03
CA ALA A 171 16.01 -56.58 121.38
C ALA A 171 15.46 -55.14 121.37
N TRP A 172 14.57 -54.87 122.31
CA TRP A 172 13.85 -53.59 122.41
C TRP A 172 14.79 -52.39 122.55
N TYR A 173 15.99 -52.58 123.11
CA TYR A 173 17.01 -51.54 123.28
C TYR A 173 17.94 -51.36 122.06
N ASP A 174 17.92 -52.26 121.09
CA ASP A 174 18.62 -52.15 119.80
C ASP A 174 17.69 -52.59 118.66
N LYS A 175 16.56 -51.89 118.56
CA LYS A 175 15.44 -52.24 117.67
C LYS A 175 15.79 -52.22 116.18
N CYS A 176 16.95 -51.69 115.79
CA CYS A 176 17.44 -51.71 114.42
C CYS A 176 18.56 -52.75 114.21
N GLY A 177 19.09 -53.36 115.26
CA GLY A 177 20.14 -54.38 115.15
C GLY A 177 21.45 -53.85 114.59
N ILE A 178 21.83 -52.63 114.98
CA ILE A 178 23.03 -51.95 114.44
C ILE A 178 24.18 -51.87 115.43
N ALA A 179 23.92 -52.08 116.72
CA ALA A 179 24.89 -51.94 117.79
C ALA A 179 25.14 -53.29 118.49
N ALA A 180 24.46 -53.55 119.61
CA ALA A 180 24.68 -54.74 120.43
C ALA A 180 24.06 -56.00 119.80
N ASP A 181 22.93 -55.88 119.09
CA ASP A 181 22.26 -56.99 118.38
C ASP A 181 22.55 -56.95 116.87
N LYS A 182 23.84 -56.78 116.52
CA LYS A 182 24.24 -56.53 115.14
C LYS A 182 23.80 -57.67 114.21
N GLY A 183 22.91 -57.35 113.27
CA GLY A 183 22.40 -58.28 112.25
C GLY A 183 21.10 -59.03 112.59
N CYS A 184 20.41 -58.65 113.67
CA CYS A 184 19.10 -59.22 114.01
C CYS A 184 17.98 -58.83 113.02
N SER A 185 18.07 -57.65 112.39
CA SER A 185 17.08 -57.23 111.39
C SER A 185 17.27 -57.99 110.07
N LYS A 186 16.18 -58.21 109.33
CA LYS A 186 16.18 -58.94 108.05
C LYS A 186 15.51 -58.15 106.94
N CYS A 187 16.06 -58.31 105.74
CA CYS A 187 15.57 -57.69 104.52
C CYS A 187 15.27 -58.73 103.44
N PRO A 188 14.28 -58.48 102.56
CA PRO A 188 14.02 -59.31 101.40
C PRO A 188 15.25 -59.44 100.50
N ALA A 189 15.34 -60.56 99.77
CA ALA A 189 16.44 -60.80 98.84
C ALA A 189 16.57 -59.66 97.82
N GLY A 190 17.80 -59.18 97.62
CA GLY A 190 18.12 -58.06 96.72
C GLY A 190 18.08 -56.67 97.37
N TYR A 191 17.62 -56.54 98.62
CA TYR A 191 17.74 -55.31 99.40
C TYR A 191 18.98 -55.34 100.30
N LYS A 192 19.66 -54.20 100.42
CA LYS A 192 20.69 -53.98 101.44
C LYS A 192 20.00 -53.65 102.77
N ASN A 193 20.47 -54.25 103.86
CA ASN A 193 19.95 -54.00 105.19
C ASN A 193 20.78 -52.91 105.88
N ASP A 194 20.17 -51.77 106.16
CA ASP A 194 20.79 -50.65 106.87
C ASP A 194 20.43 -50.63 108.37
N GLY A 195 19.82 -51.70 108.89
CA GLY A 195 19.34 -51.82 110.26
C GLY A 195 17.82 -51.76 110.32
N CYS A 196 17.26 -50.56 110.42
CA CYS A 196 15.79 -50.38 110.48
C CYS A 196 15.11 -50.32 109.11
N THR A 197 15.88 -50.18 108.03
CA THR A 197 15.35 -50.10 106.66
C THR A 197 16.10 -51.02 105.73
N CYS A 198 15.38 -51.48 104.71
CA CYS A 198 15.92 -52.20 103.57
C CYS A 198 15.89 -51.27 102.36
N ARG A 199 17.03 -51.12 101.67
CA ARG A 199 17.08 -50.31 100.44
C ARG A 199 17.56 -51.08 99.21
N ILE A 200 17.01 -50.71 98.07
CA ILE A 200 17.61 -50.91 96.76
C ILE A 200 18.09 -49.55 96.28
N ASP A 201 19.37 -49.49 95.92
CA ASP A 201 19.96 -48.28 95.35
C ASP A 201 19.42 -48.02 93.95
N VAL A 202 19.37 -46.74 93.59
CA VAL A 202 19.10 -46.35 92.21
C VAL A 202 20.11 -47.02 91.29
N HIS A 203 19.62 -47.66 90.23
CA HIS A 203 20.48 -48.27 89.23
C HIS A 203 20.19 -47.63 87.88
N ILE A 204 21.18 -46.93 87.34
CA ILE A 204 21.13 -46.27 86.03
C ILE A 204 22.28 -46.81 85.22
N PHE A 205 21.99 -47.25 84.01
CA PHE A 205 23.02 -47.62 83.05
C PHE A 205 22.68 -47.09 81.67
N GLY A 206 23.71 -46.79 80.88
CA GLY A 206 23.57 -46.40 79.48
C GLY A 206 23.14 -47.57 78.63
N LYS A 207 22.22 -47.32 77.69
CA LYS A 207 21.82 -48.33 76.71
C LYS A 207 22.98 -48.67 75.79
N LYS A 208 23.05 -49.91 75.33
CA LYS A 208 23.91 -50.23 74.18
C LYS A 208 23.34 -49.57 72.94
N THR A 209 24.24 -49.07 72.10
CA THR A 209 23.87 -48.38 70.86
C THR A 209 24.77 -48.81 69.72
N TYR A 210 24.23 -48.79 68.50
CA TYR A 210 25.05 -48.90 67.30
C TYR A 210 24.47 -48.02 66.18
N GLY A 211 25.34 -47.61 65.25
CA GLY A 211 24.94 -46.81 64.10
C GLY A 211 24.32 -47.66 63.00
N ARG A 212 23.28 -47.14 62.35
CA ARG A 212 22.64 -47.74 61.17
C ARG A 212 22.81 -46.91 59.89
N GLY A 213 23.84 -46.05 59.86
CA GLY A 213 24.17 -45.17 58.73
C GLY A 213 23.51 -43.79 58.83
N VAL A 214 23.89 -42.87 57.92
CA VAL A 214 23.42 -41.46 57.91
C VAL A 214 22.01 -41.27 57.35
N GLY A 215 21.41 -42.33 56.80
CA GLY A 215 20.10 -42.31 56.15
C GLY A 215 20.18 -41.87 54.68
N LYS A 216 19.19 -42.27 53.89
CA LYS A 216 19.06 -41.88 52.47
C LYS A 216 17.77 -41.07 52.26
N PRO A 217 17.73 -40.11 51.33
CA PRO A 217 16.48 -39.42 51.01
C PRO A 217 15.38 -40.39 50.60
N ILE A 218 14.16 -40.15 51.10
CA ILE A 218 12.97 -40.87 50.67
C ILE A 218 12.85 -40.74 49.15
N SER A 219 12.85 -41.87 48.43
CA SER A 219 12.99 -41.88 46.98
C SER A 219 12.18 -42.96 46.27
N THR A 220 11.46 -43.80 47.03
CA THR A 220 10.76 -44.97 46.48
C THR A 220 9.28 -44.69 46.29
N CYS A 221 8.72 -45.19 45.20
CA CYS A 221 7.29 -45.21 44.94
C CYS A 221 6.74 -46.63 45.12
N ALA A 222 5.44 -46.74 45.43
CA ALA A 222 4.79 -48.04 45.48
C ALA A 222 4.80 -48.73 44.11
N ASN A 223 4.62 -50.05 44.10
CA ASN A 223 4.60 -50.82 42.85
C ASN A 223 3.48 -50.32 41.92
N GLY A 224 3.78 -50.15 40.63
CA GLY A 224 2.87 -49.57 39.64
C GLY A 224 2.78 -48.04 39.63
N GLN A 225 3.61 -47.35 40.41
CA GLN A 225 3.72 -45.89 40.41
C GLN A 225 5.06 -45.41 39.85
N GLU A 226 5.03 -44.23 39.23
CA GLU A 226 6.18 -43.50 38.70
C GLU A 226 6.45 -42.23 39.52
N LYS A 227 7.74 -41.90 39.70
CA LYS A 227 8.15 -40.68 40.39
C LYS A 227 8.14 -39.50 39.42
N ASN A 228 7.44 -38.43 39.79
CA ASN A 228 7.51 -37.14 39.08
C ASN A 228 7.67 -36.02 40.12
N GLY A 229 8.87 -35.42 40.17
CA GLY A 229 9.24 -34.50 41.25
C GLY A 229 9.34 -35.20 42.62
N ALA A 230 8.68 -34.64 43.63
CA ALA A 230 8.66 -35.17 45.01
C ALA A 230 7.49 -36.13 45.30
N LEU A 231 6.70 -36.50 44.29
CA LEU A 231 5.51 -37.31 44.42
C LEU A 231 5.54 -38.54 43.51
N CYS A 232 4.78 -39.55 43.91
CA CYS A 232 4.53 -40.78 43.17
C CYS A 232 3.14 -40.75 42.56
N TYR A 233 3.04 -41.00 41.26
CA TYR A 233 1.77 -41.06 40.56
C TYR A 233 1.57 -42.45 39.95
N PRO A 234 0.33 -42.93 39.74
CA PRO A 234 0.08 -44.13 38.95
C PRO A 234 0.80 -44.07 37.58
N ALA A 235 1.33 -45.19 37.08
CA ALA A 235 1.90 -45.20 35.74
C ALA A 235 0.85 -44.82 34.67
N CYS A 236 1.27 -44.07 33.66
CA CYS A 236 0.39 -43.75 32.53
C CYS A 236 0.08 -44.98 31.66
N LYS A 237 -1.05 -44.95 30.96
CA LYS A 237 -1.41 -45.97 29.95
C LYS A 237 -0.36 -45.96 28.84
N PRO A 238 -0.12 -47.10 28.16
CA PRO A 238 0.80 -47.15 27.01
C PRO A 238 0.49 -46.04 25.98
N GLY A 239 1.53 -45.36 25.51
CA GLY A 239 1.42 -44.23 24.57
C GLY A 239 1.19 -42.85 25.21
N TYR A 240 1.17 -42.77 26.54
CA TYR A 240 1.08 -41.52 27.29
C TYR A 240 2.32 -41.32 28.17
N SER A 241 2.75 -40.08 28.34
CA SER A 241 3.83 -39.68 29.24
C SER A 241 3.31 -38.80 30.36
N GLY A 242 3.80 -39.06 31.57
CA GLY A 242 3.34 -38.39 32.77
C GLY A 242 4.07 -37.09 33.07
N VAL A 243 3.33 -35.98 33.21
CA VAL A 243 3.85 -34.72 33.75
C VAL A 243 2.99 -34.31 34.94
N GLY A 244 3.51 -34.49 36.16
CA GLY A 244 2.76 -34.28 37.40
C GLY A 244 1.45 -35.08 37.44
N PRO A 245 0.29 -34.46 37.71
CA PRO A 245 -0.98 -35.18 37.84
C PRO A 245 -1.64 -35.59 36.51
N VAL A 246 -1.06 -35.25 35.35
CA VAL A 246 -1.68 -35.46 34.03
C VAL A 246 -0.83 -36.35 33.14
N CYS A 247 -1.48 -37.34 32.52
CA CYS A 247 -0.89 -38.15 31.46
C CYS A 247 -1.21 -37.50 30.10
N TRP A 248 -0.18 -37.24 29.30
CA TRP A 248 -0.28 -36.58 27.99
C TRP A 248 0.09 -37.54 26.88
N LYS A 249 -0.72 -37.60 25.82
CA LYS A 249 -0.41 -38.39 24.62
C LYS A 249 0.75 -37.76 23.85
N SER A 250 1.60 -38.59 23.24
CA SER A 250 2.65 -38.10 22.33
C SER A 250 2.05 -37.41 21.11
N CYS A 251 2.78 -36.42 20.58
CA CYS A 251 2.37 -35.75 19.34
C CYS A 251 2.42 -36.71 18.15
N PRO A 252 1.47 -36.60 17.19
CA PRO A 252 1.56 -37.32 15.92
C PRO A 252 2.82 -36.94 15.14
N ASP A 253 3.27 -37.84 14.26
CA ASP A 253 4.45 -37.63 13.43
C ASP A 253 4.34 -36.34 12.61
N GLY A 254 5.42 -35.54 12.61
CA GLY A 254 5.50 -34.28 11.90
C GLY A 254 4.87 -33.08 12.64
N PHE A 255 4.42 -33.24 13.87
CA PHE A 255 4.10 -32.13 14.78
C PHE A 255 5.21 -31.93 15.81
N LYS A 256 5.50 -30.68 16.14
CA LYS A 256 6.37 -30.29 17.24
C LYS A 256 5.57 -30.28 18.54
N ASP A 257 6.19 -30.82 19.60
CA ASP A 257 5.65 -30.80 20.95
C ASP A 257 5.89 -29.43 21.61
N ASP A 258 4.81 -28.68 21.83
CA ASP A 258 4.84 -27.38 22.51
C ASP A 258 4.09 -27.46 23.86
N GLY A 259 4.18 -28.60 24.55
CA GLY A 259 3.63 -28.82 25.89
C GLY A 259 2.23 -29.44 25.85
N ALA A 260 1.19 -28.67 26.15
CA ALA A 260 -0.20 -29.16 26.15
C ALA A 260 -0.79 -29.33 24.74
N VAL A 261 -0.08 -28.85 23.72
CA VAL A 261 -0.50 -28.86 22.32
C VAL A 261 0.61 -29.42 21.43
N CYS A 262 0.22 -29.89 20.26
CA CYS A 262 1.11 -30.23 19.17
C CYS A 262 0.93 -29.21 18.05
N ARG A 263 2.03 -28.63 17.57
CA ARG A 263 2.03 -27.60 16.53
C ARG A 263 2.71 -28.08 15.26
N LYS A 264 2.13 -27.76 14.11
CA LYS A 264 2.80 -27.85 12.82
C LYS A 264 2.88 -26.45 12.23
N ASP A 265 4.12 -25.99 12.04
CA ASP A 265 4.44 -24.63 11.63
C ASP A 265 3.82 -24.29 10.27
N ALA A 266 3.53 -23.00 10.07
CA ALA A 266 3.07 -22.53 8.78
C ALA A 266 4.17 -22.76 7.74
N HIS A 267 3.77 -23.25 6.56
CA HIS A 267 4.68 -23.41 5.44
C HIS A 267 4.35 -22.36 4.39
N ILE A 268 5.29 -21.45 4.16
CA ILE A 268 5.17 -20.33 3.23
C ILE A 268 6.37 -20.34 2.30
N PHE A 269 6.12 -20.27 1.01
CA PHE A 269 7.17 -20.12 0.01
C PHE A 269 6.70 -19.23 -1.15
N ALA A 270 7.68 -18.59 -1.80
CA ALA A 270 7.42 -17.78 -2.99
C ALA A 270 7.12 -18.68 -4.19
N LYS A 271 6.16 -18.27 -5.01
CA LYS A 271 5.86 -18.96 -6.26
C LYS A 271 7.04 -18.85 -7.22
N GLU A 272 7.31 -19.91 -7.97
CA GLU A 272 8.07 -19.79 -9.21
C GLU A 272 7.35 -18.79 -10.13
N SER A 273 8.14 -17.90 -10.72
CA SER A 273 7.61 -16.87 -11.61
C SER A 273 8.65 -16.49 -12.65
N TYR A 274 8.16 -15.98 -13.77
CA TYR A 274 9.01 -15.37 -14.79
C TYR A 274 8.27 -14.21 -15.46
N GLY A 275 9.04 -13.27 -15.99
CA GLY A 275 8.51 -12.13 -16.72
C GLY A 275 8.07 -12.55 -18.12
N ARG A 276 6.90 -12.06 -18.57
CA ARG A 276 6.34 -12.31 -19.91
C ARG A 276 6.29 -11.07 -20.80
N GLY A 277 7.14 -10.10 -20.49
CA GLY A 277 7.16 -8.78 -21.11
C GLY A 277 6.30 -7.75 -20.38
N VAL A 278 6.37 -6.50 -20.83
CA VAL A 278 5.75 -5.33 -20.20
C VAL A 278 4.30 -5.09 -20.63
N GLY A 279 3.84 -5.87 -21.61
CA GLY A 279 2.52 -5.72 -22.23
C GLY A 279 2.60 -4.67 -23.33
N ILE A 280 2.07 -4.98 -24.51
CA ILE A 280 1.96 -4.00 -25.61
C ILE A 280 0.56 -3.39 -25.59
N ILE A 281 0.44 -2.12 -25.98
CA ILE A 281 -0.88 -1.55 -26.23
C ILE A 281 -1.49 -2.39 -27.37
N PRO A 282 -2.73 -2.89 -27.22
CA PRO A 282 -3.42 -3.58 -28.31
C PRO A 282 -3.34 -2.72 -29.56
N SER A 283 -2.92 -3.30 -30.69
CA SER A 283 -2.81 -2.54 -31.94
C SER A 283 -4.21 -2.11 -32.37
N CYS A 284 -4.47 -0.81 -32.24
CA CYS A 284 -5.71 -0.19 -32.67
C CYS A 284 -5.52 0.31 -34.09
N SER A 285 -6.14 -0.38 -35.05
CA SER A 285 -6.13 0.10 -36.43
C SER A 285 -7.13 1.25 -36.57
N VAL A 286 -6.62 2.47 -36.57
CA VAL A 286 -7.38 3.67 -36.90
C VAL A 286 -6.85 4.23 -38.22
N SER A 287 -7.72 4.34 -39.23
CA SER A 287 -7.39 5.00 -40.49
C SER A 287 -7.56 6.51 -40.39
N SER A 288 -6.89 7.27 -41.25
CA SER A 288 -7.18 8.71 -41.40
C SER A 288 -8.67 8.92 -41.69
N PHE A 289 -9.25 9.99 -41.12
CA PHE A 289 -10.65 10.32 -41.33
C PHE A 289 -10.89 11.82 -41.31
N THR A 290 -12.01 12.23 -41.92
CA THR A 290 -12.57 13.57 -41.79
C THR A 290 -14.09 13.43 -41.65
N ARG A 291 -14.67 14.17 -40.71
CA ARG A 291 -16.11 14.19 -40.41
C ARG A 291 -16.54 15.56 -39.94
N THR A 292 -17.84 15.85 -40.04
CA THR A 292 -18.39 17.13 -39.56
C THR A 292 -18.80 16.99 -38.10
N VAL A 293 -17.95 17.45 -37.19
CA VAL A 293 -18.25 17.55 -35.75
C VAL A 293 -17.84 18.93 -35.28
N SER A 294 -18.72 19.60 -34.52
CA SER A 294 -18.42 20.87 -33.89
C SER A 294 -19.01 20.92 -32.49
N ARG A 295 -18.19 21.21 -31.49
CA ARG A 295 -18.66 21.38 -30.12
C ARG A 295 -19.30 22.76 -29.99
N THR A 296 -20.54 22.78 -29.49
CA THR A 296 -21.23 24.02 -29.16
C THR A 296 -20.63 24.65 -27.92
N ILE A 297 -20.53 25.99 -27.93
CA ILE A 297 -20.13 26.75 -26.74
C ILE A 297 -21.34 26.77 -25.80
N PRO A 298 -21.18 26.42 -24.51
CA PRO A 298 -22.25 26.56 -23.53
C PRO A 298 -22.77 28.01 -23.52
N ALA A 299 -24.09 28.20 -23.36
CA ALA A 299 -24.68 29.52 -23.36
C ALA A 299 -24.04 30.40 -22.26
N GLY A 300 -23.47 31.54 -22.65
CA GLY A 300 -22.78 32.46 -21.77
C GLY A 300 -22.66 33.86 -22.37
N PRO A 301 -22.31 34.87 -21.58
CA PRO A 301 -22.12 36.22 -22.09
C PRO A 301 -21.00 36.24 -23.15
N ASN A 302 -21.28 36.84 -24.31
CA ASN A 302 -20.34 37.08 -25.41
C ASN A 302 -19.84 35.83 -26.20
N ASN A 303 -20.49 34.66 -26.06
CA ASN A 303 -20.09 33.42 -26.76
C ASN A 303 -18.59 33.09 -26.60
N THR A 304 -18.01 33.37 -25.44
CA THR A 304 -16.60 33.06 -25.17
C THR A 304 -16.44 31.69 -24.54
N PHE A 305 -15.24 31.13 -24.66
CA PHE A 305 -14.85 29.93 -23.95
C PHE A 305 -13.37 29.96 -23.59
N THR A 306 -12.96 29.13 -22.63
CA THR A 306 -11.57 29.02 -22.19
C THR A 306 -10.98 27.66 -22.53
N MET A 307 -9.68 27.64 -22.80
CA MET A 307 -8.85 26.44 -22.86
C MET A 307 -7.59 26.67 -22.03
N ILE A 308 -7.01 25.61 -21.52
CA ILE A 308 -5.64 25.63 -20.99
C ILE A 308 -4.71 25.11 -22.08
N VAL A 309 -3.53 25.72 -22.22
CA VAL A 309 -2.44 25.23 -23.06
C VAL A 309 -1.19 25.09 -22.18
N ALA A 310 -0.67 23.88 -22.08
CA ALA A 310 0.54 23.56 -21.33
C ALA A 310 1.44 22.64 -22.16
N SER A 311 2.71 22.53 -21.80
CA SER A 311 3.64 21.57 -22.39
C SER A 311 4.62 21.08 -21.34
N ASP A 312 5.48 20.14 -21.73
CA ASP A 312 6.62 19.69 -20.94
C ASP A 312 6.25 19.25 -19.50
N PRO A 313 5.22 18.37 -19.30
CA PRO A 313 5.22 17.50 -18.12
C PRO A 313 6.57 16.79 -17.96
N GLN A 314 7.09 16.34 -19.12
CA GLN A 314 8.35 15.65 -19.34
C GLN A 314 8.63 14.62 -18.23
N LEU A 315 7.61 13.84 -17.85
CA LEU A 315 7.65 13.11 -16.58
C LEU A 315 8.65 11.93 -16.59
N PRO A 316 9.49 11.80 -15.54
CA PRO A 316 9.94 12.87 -14.65
C PRO A 316 11.09 13.68 -15.24
N TRP A 317 11.06 14.99 -15.00
CA TRP A 317 12.16 15.91 -15.34
C TRP A 317 12.35 16.96 -14.25
N TRP A 318 13.61 17.32 -14.01
CA TRP A 318 14.03 18.41 -13.12
C TRP A 318 15.54 18.68 -13.26
N ASP A 319 15.92 19.93 -13.54
CA ASP A 319 17.31 20.36 -13.68
C ASP A 319 17.63 21.71 -12.98
N HIS A 320 16.68 22.26 -12.20
CA HIS A 320 16.84 23.59 -11.56
C HIS A 320 17.70 23.67 -10.32
N ASP A 321 17.94 22.54 -9.64
CA ASP A 321 18.71 22.54 -8.42
C ASP A 321 19.98 21.72 -8.63
N PRO A 322 21.17 22.36 -8.71
CA PRO A 322 22.43 21.65 -8.85
C PRO A 322 22.75 20.76 -7.66
N ARG A 323 21.98 20.79 -6.56
CA ARG A 323 22.07 19.85 -5.43
C ARG A 323 21.23 18.58 -5.65
N CYS A 324 20.29 18.60 -6.60
CA CYS A 324 19.42 17.49 -6.99
C CYS A 324 20.09 16.68 -8.10
N LYS A 325 21.07 15.85 -7.74
CA LYS A 325 21.93 15.13 -8.72
C LYS A 325 21.60 13.66 -8.89
N ASP A 326 20.80 13.08 -8.00
CA ASP A 326 20.40 11.67 -8.08
C ASP A 326 19.03 11.49 -8.73
N SER A 327 18.79 10.29 -9.24
CA SER A 327 17.57 9.93 -9.97
C SER A 327 16.30 10.05 -9.12
N ASP A 328 16.40 9.82 -7.80
CA ASP A 328 15.25 9.87 -6.91
C ASP A 328 14.82 11.31 -6.66
N CYS A 329 15.77 12.22 -6.51
CA CYS A 329 15.50 13.64 -6.39
C CYS A 329 14.82 14.19 -7.65
N THR A 330 15.36 13.93 -8.84
CA THR A 330 14.76 14.36 -10.13
C THR A 330 13.34 13.82 -10.27
N LYS A 331 13.14 12.54 -9.94
CA LYS A 331 11.82 11.90 -9.97
C LYS A 331 10.84 12.56 -9.00
N ASN A 332 11.24 12.80 -7.75
CA ASN A 332 10.39 13.41 -6.74
C ASN A 332 10.00 14.84 -7.10
N ARG A 333 10.95 15.63 -7.61
CA ARG A 333 10.69 17.01 -8.06
C ARG A 333 9.80 17.05 -9.30
N GLY A 334 10.07 16.24 -10.31
CA GLY A 334 9.21 16.15 -11.49
C GLY A 334 7.77 15.74 -11.14
N MET A 335 7.59 14.83 -10.18
CA MET A 335 6.25 14.49 -9.67
C MET A 335 5.59 15.66 -8.91
N GLU A 336 6.36 16.41 -8.12
CA GLU A 336 5.86 17.58 -7.38
C GLU A 336 5.39 18.69 -8.32
N THR A 337 6.19 19.06 -9.31
CA THR A 337 5.85 20.10 -10.28
C THR A 337 4.64 19.72 -11.12
N ASN A 338 4.53 18.46 -11.54
CA ASN A 338 3.36 17.96 -12.25
C ASN A 338 2.10 17.88 -11.36
N ARG A 339 2.25 17.55 -10.07
CA ARG A 339 1.15 17.64 -9.11
C ARG A 339 0.66 19.08 -8.95
N ASN A 340 1.59 20.02 -8.85
CA ASN A 340 1.28 21.45 -8.77
C ASN A 340 0.57 21.92 -10.04
N GLN A 341 1.09 21.56 -11.22
CA GLN A 341 0.50 21.94 -12.49
C GLN A 341 -0.93 21.41 -12.65
N THR A 342 -1.14 20.11 -12.44
CA THR A 342 -2.47 19.49 -12.54
C THR A 342 -3.47 19.99 -11.49
N SER A 343 -3.02 20.24 -10.25
CA SER A 343 -3.83 20.87 -9.21
C SER A 343 -4.28 22.29 -9.59
N ALA A 344 -3.37 23.10 -10.13
CA ALA A 344 -3.67 24.46 -10.57
C ALA A 344 -4.59 24.47 -11.80
N MET A 345 -4.41 23.57 -12.76
CA MET A 345 -5.30 23.40 -13.92
C MET A 345 -6.74 23.07 -13.49
N ASN A 346 -6.88 22.10 -12.58
CA ASN A 346 -8.17 21.67 -12.04
C ASN A 346 -8.92 22.80 -11.32
N THR A 347 -8.20 23.79 -10.80
CA THR A 347 -8.75 24.90 -10.00
C THR A 347 -8.59 26.26 -10.67
N VAL A 348 -8.26 26.31 -11.97
CA VAL A 348 -7.88 27.55 -12.68
C VAL A 348 -8.97 28.62 -12.67
N GLN A 349 -10.23 28.24 -12.51
CA GLN A 349 -11.33 29.19 -12.34
C GLN A 349 -11.23 30.04 -11.08
N ASN A 350 -10.35 29.67 -10.15
CA ASN A 350 -10.03 30.44 -8.95
C ASN A 350 -8.68 31.15 -9.08
N ALA A 351 -8.18 31.35 -10.30
CA ALA A 351 -6.91 32.04 -10.50
C ALA A 351 -6.95 33.43 -9.88
N LYS A 352 -5.87 33.79 -9.16
CA LYS A 352 -5.73 35.12 -8.56
C LYS A 352 -5.03 36.07 -9.52
N SER A 353 -5.34 37.36 -9.45
CA SER A 353 -4.51 38.40 -10.06
C SER A 353 -3.10 38.39 -9.45
N GLY A 354 -2.11 38.93 -10.16
CA GLY A 354 -0.72 38.93 -9.68
C GLY A 354 -0.49 39.64 -8.34
N ASP A 355 -1.36 40.58 -7.97
CA ASP A 355 -1.38 41.26 -6.67
C ASP A 355 -2.31 40.59 -5.64
N GLY A 356 -3.01 39.51 -6.03
CA GLY A 356 -3.96 38.78 -5.21
C GLY A 356 -5.28 39.49 -4.93
N SER A 357 -5.52 40.69 -5.48
CA SER A 357 -6.70 41.51 -5.19
C SER A 357 -8.00 40.98 -5.80
N VAL A 358 -7.90 40.22 -6.91
CA VAL A 358 -9.02 39.64 -7.64
C VAL A 358 -8.82 38.13 -7.71
N THR A 359 -9.88 37.36 -7.45
CA THR A 359 -9.86 35.90 -7.56
C THR A 359 -11.00 35.43 -8.46
N GLY A 360 -10.69 34.48 -9.34
CA GLY A 360 -11.62 33.81 -10.23
C GLY A 360 -12.20 34.68 -11.35
N LYS A 361 -11.52 35.77 -11.65
CA LYS A 361 -11.83 36.67 -12.76
C LYS A 361 -10.59 36.99 -13.55
N TRP A 362 -10.78 37.31 -14.83
CA TRP A 362 -9.74 37.93 -15.64
C TRP A 362 -9.36 39.30 -15.03
N PRO A 363 -8.05 39.62 -14.89
CA PRO A 363 -7.65 40.87 -14.23
C PRO A 363 -8.09 42.12 -15.00
N GLU A 364 -8.52 43.15 -14.28
CA GLU A 364 -8.92 44.44 -14.84
C GLU A 364 -7.69 45.33 -15.07
N VAL A 365 -6.98 45.06 -16.16
CA VAL A 365 -5.77 45.80 -16.53
C VAL A 365 -5.89 46.38 -17.94
N SER A 366 -5.11 47.42 -18.25
CA SER A 366 -5.19 48.12 -19.55
C SER A 366 -4.89 47.23 -20.76
N GLN A 367 -4.17 46.12 -20.55
CA GLN A 367 -3.90 45.10 -21.57
C GLN A 367 -5.18 44.35 -21.98
N LEU A 368 -6.17 44.21 -21.08
CA LEU A 368 -7.43 43.51 -21.33
C LEU A 368 -8.58 44.53 -21.43
N THR A 369 -8.93 44.97 -22.64
CA THR A 369 -10.10 45.86 -22.84
C THR A 369 -11.41 45.12 -23.13
N GLN A 370 -11.33 43.82 -23.42
CA GLN A 370 -12.47 42.92 -23.61
C GLN A 370 -12.23 41.67 -22.76
N GLY A 371 -13.23 41.24 -22.00
CA GLY A 371 -13.12 40.12 -21.05
C GLY A 371 -12.51 40.48 -19.69
N ALA A 372 -11.93 41.67 -19.51
CA ALA A 372 -11.48 42.13 -18.19
C ALA A 372 -12.62 42.12 -17.16
N GLY A 373 -12.31 41.65 -15.95
CA GLY A 373 -13.27 41.54 -14.84
C GLY A 373 -14.31 40.44 -15.00
N SER A 374 -14.35 39.75 -16.15
CA SER A 374 -15.26 38.63 -16.38
C SER A 374 -14.82 37.41 -15.55
N ALA A 375 -15.78 36.58 -15.16
CA ALA A 375 -15.49 35.33 -14.47
C ALA A 375 -14.71 34.39 -15.41
N ILE A 376 -13.74 33.65 -14.85
CA ILE A 376 -13.02 32.64 -15.61
C ILE A 376 -13.95 31.46 -15.84
N ALA A 377 -14.38 31.28 -17.09
CA ALA A 377 -15.18 30.12 -17.48
C ALA A 377 -14.41 28.81 -17.27
N GLN A 378 -15.14 27.73 -16.99
CA GLN A 378 -14.55 26.39 -16.88
C GLN A 378 -13.86 26.04 -18.20
N PRO A 379 -12.56 25.70 -18.19
CA PRO A 379 -11.88 25.31 -19.42
C PRO A 379 -12.58 24.16 -20.12
N MET A 380 -12.77 24.29 -21.42
CA MET A 380 -13.37 23.25 -22.25
C MET A 380 -12.41 22.08 -22.50
N GLY A 381 -11.12 22.27 -22.22
CA GLY A 381 -10.11 21.23 -22.18
C GLY A 381 -8.71 21.81 -21.93
N VAL A 382 -7.74 20.89 -21.85
CA VAL A 382 -6.31 21.17 -21.72
C VAL A 382 -5.60 20.62 -22.94
N VAL A 383 -4.91 21.49 -23.67
CA VAL A 383 -3.98 21.05 -24.70
C VAL A 383 -2.62 20.82 -24.05
N MET A 384 -2.14 19.58 -24.09
CA MET A 384 -0.80 19.21 -23.62
C MET A 384 0.13 19.14 -24.84
N ASN A 385 0.74 20.27 -25.18
CA ASN A 385 1.48 20.50 -26.42
C ASN A 385 2.90 19.92 -26.37
N GLY A 386 3.00 18.59 -26.26
CA GLY A 386 4.24 17.82 -26.39
C GLY A 386 5.06 17.65 -25.10
N ASP A 387 6.05 16.77 -25.21
CA ASP A 387 6.94 16.28 -24.15
C ASP A 387 6.19 15.80 -22.92
N LEU A 388 5.32 14.82 -23.12
CA LEU A 388 4.51 14.23 -22.06
C LEU A 388 5.38 13.43 -21.09
N THR A 389 6.44 12.80 -21.60
CA THR A 389 7.39 12.01 -20.81
C THR A 389 8.83 12.40 -21.15
N ALA A 390 9.78 12.11 -20.26
CA ALA A 390 11.19 12.38 -20.55
C ALA A 390 11.81 11.45 -21.62
N PHE A 391 11.26 10.24 -21.77
CA PHE A 391 11.82 9.23 -22.68
C PHE A 391 10.84 8.10 -23.07
N TRP A 392 9.59 8.15 -22.61
CA TRP A 392 8.56 7.15 -22.88
C TRP A 392 8.87 5.70 -22.46
N HIS A 393 9.76 5.48 -21.48
CA HIS A 393 9.82 4.17 -20.82
C HIS A 393 8.48 3.87 -20.15
N ASP A 394 8.11 2.59 -20.03
CA ASP A 394 6.78 2.20 -19.50
C ASP A 394 6.45 2.84 -18.15
N TRP A 395 7.44 2.90 -17.24
CA TRP A 395 7.25 3.50 -15.93
C TRP A 395 7.07 5.03 -15.97
N GLN A 396 7.61 5.71 -16.99
CA GLN A 396 7.43 7.15 -17.24
C GLN A 396 6.05 7.41 -17.83
N ALA A 397 5.62 6.60 -18.80
CA ALA A 397 4.26 6.66 -19.35
C ALA A 397 3.20 6.36 -18.28
N ASP A 398 3.43 5.36 -17.42
CA ASP A 398 2.57 5.07 -16.27
C ASP A 398 2.55 6.24 -15.27
N LEU A 399 3.69 6.91 -15.06
CA LEU A 399 3.76 8.07 -14.19
C LEU A 399 2.97 9.25 -14.76
N TYR A 400 3.14 9.54 -16.06
CA TYR A 400 2.35 10.54 -16.77
C TYR A 400 0.85 10.26 -16.65
N LYS A 401 0.41 9.03 -16.92
CA LYS A 401 -1.00 8.64 -16.78
C LYS A 401 -1.55 8.88 -15.38
N LYS A 402 -0.76 8.66 -14.32
CA LYS A 402 -1.23 8.94 -12.94
C LYS A 402 -1.58 10.41 -12.69
N PHE A 403 -0.96 11.34 -13.41
CA PHE A 403 -1.25 12.78 -13.29
C PHE A 403 -2.25 13.27 -14.32
N TYR A 404 -2.36 12.65 -15.49
CA TYR A 404 -3.13 13.18 -16.62
C TYR A 404 -4.31 12.30 -17.08
N ASP A 405 -4.45 11.06 -16.60
CA ASP A 405 -5.56 10.16 -16.89
C ASP A 405 -6.27 9.74 -15.59
N PRO A 406 -7.52 10.17 -15.35
CA PRO A 406 -8.24 9.90 -14.11
C PRO A 406 -8.61 8.41 -13.92
N ALA A 407 -8.59 7.60 -14.97
CA ALA A 407 -8.82 6.15 -14.88
C ALA A 407 -7.53 5.35 -14.62
N ALA A 408 -6.36 6.01 -14.59
CA ALA A 408 -5.10 5.34 -14.35
C ALA A 408 -5.06 4.67 -12.97
N LYS A 409 -4.51 3.46 -12.91
CA LYS A 409 -4.32 2.75 -11.65
C LYS A 409 -3.36 3.52 -10.74
N GLY A 410 -3.86 3.93 -9.57
CA GLY A 410 -3.11 4.75 -8.63
C GLY A 410 -2.92 6.19 -9.11
N ALA A 411 -3.91 6.72 -9.84
CA ALA A 411 -4.01 8.15 -10.17
C ALA A 411 -3.77 9.02 -8.93
N ASP A 412 -3.03 10.11 -9.12
CA ASP A 412 -2.71 11.06 -8.07
C ASP A 412 -3.99 11.75 -7.57
N PRO A 413 -4.10 12.14 -6.29
CA PRO A 413 -5.24 12.91 -5.80
C PRO A 413 -5.50 14.21 -6.59
N ALA A 414 -4.45 14.80 -7.17
CA ALA A 414 -4.52 15.99 -8.01
C ALA A 414 -4.64 15.71 -9.52
N VAL A 415 -4.85 14.44 -9.92
CA VAL A 415 -4.98 14.03 -11.33
C VAL A 415 -5.89 14.96 -12.13
N LEU A 416 -5.51 15.27 -13.37
CA LEU A 416 -6.25 16.16 -14.25
C LEU A 416 -7.67 15.63 -14.48
N ARG A 417 -8.67 16.48 -14.19
CA ARG A 417 -10.10 16.16 -14.31
C ARG A 417 -10.78 16.79 -15.52
N LEU A 418 -10.02 17.55 -16.30
CA LEU A 418 -10.49 18.22 -17.50
C LEU A 418 -10.29 17.33 -18.73
N PRO A 419 -11.07 17.55 -19.81
CA PRO A 419 -10.78 16.95 -21.10
C PRO A 419 -9.36 17.30 -21.55
N ILE A 420 -8.61 16.32 -22.04
CA ILE A 420 -7.23 16.50 -22.50
C ILE A 420 -7.14 16.41 -24.02
N PHE A 421 -6.22 17.14 -24.64
CA PHE A 421 -5.83 17.05 -26.06
C PHE A 421 -4.30 16.94 -26.12
N PRO A 422 -3.74 15.72 -26.09
CA PRO A 422 -2.30 15.52 -26.01
C PRO A 422 -1.62 15.61 -27.38
N GLY A 423 -0.46 16.26 -27.39
CA GLY A 423 0.52 16.28 -28.47
C GLY A 423 1.79 15.54 -28.05
N LEU A 424 2.61 15.15 -29.02
CA LEU A 424 3.92 14.53 -28.77
C LEU A 424 5.00 15.57 -29.03
N GLY A 425 6.07 15.55 -28.24
CA GLY A 425 7.27 16.36 -28.46
C GLY A 425 8.50 15.50 -28.72
N ASN A 426 9.67 16.11 -28.87
CA ASN A 426 10.91 15.40 -29.16
C ASN A 426 11.28 14.36 -28.11
N HIS A 427 11.04 14.60 -26.82
CA HIS A 427 11.31 13.61 -25.75
C HIS A 427 10.35 12.42 -25.73
N ASP A 428 9.25 12.47 -26.48
CA ASP A 428 8.30 11.37 -26.54
C ASP A 428 8.69 10.33 -27.61
N TYR A 429 9.14 10.80 -28.77
CA TYR A 429 9.37 9.95 -29.94
C TYR A 429 10.54 10.33 -30.85
N ALA A 430 11.00 11.59 -30.89
CA ALA A 430 12.07 11.98 -31.81
C ALA A 430 13.46 11.64 -31.27
N ASN A 431 13.70 11.92 -29.99
CA ASN A 431 14.95 11.62 -29.30
C ASN A 431 15.08 10.12 -29.00
N ASN A 432 13.97 9.39 -28.94
CA ASN A 432 13.93 7.99 -28.50
C ASN A 432 14.04 7.00 -29.67
N VAL A 433 14.20 7.49 -30.91
CA VAL A 433 14.38 6.64 -32.10
C VAL A 433 15.72 5.92 -31.99
N ARG A 434 15.68 4.58 -32.05
CA ARG A 434 16.83 3.68 -31.88
C ARG A 434 17.54 3.83 -30.52
N ASP A 435 16.92 4.49 -29.55
CA ASP A 435 17.56 4.85 -28.27
C ASP A 435 16.82 4.30 -27.04
N CYS A 436 15.88 3.36 -27.23
CA CYS A 436 15.21 2.70 -26.12
C CYS A 436 16.01 1.48 -25.63
N TYR A 437 16.63 1.58 -24.45
CA TYR A 437 17.37 0.48 -23.80
C TYR A 437 16.60 -0.11 -22.62
N GLY A 438 16.73 -1.42 -22.40
CA GLY A 438 16.11 -2.11 -21.26
C GLY A 438 15.52 -3.47 -21.62
N LYS A 439 14.24 -3.68 -21.29
CA LYS A 439 13.55 -5.00 -21.36
C LYS A 439 13.15 -5.45 -22.78
N THR A 440 13.53 -4.72 -23.82
CA THR A 440 13.13 -4.97 -25.22
C THR A 440 14.36 -5.03 -26.13
N THR A 441 14.28 -5.87 -27.16
CA THR A 441 15.26 -5.93 -28.25
C THR A 441 14.97 -4.93 -29.37
N ASP A 442 13.75 -4.36 -29.42
CA ASP A 442 13.40 -3.30 -30.36
C ASP A 442 13.86 -1.94 -29.82
N LYS A 443 14.95 -1.42 -30.40
CA LYS A 443 15.51 -0.11 -30.02
C LYS A 443 14.57 1.07 -30.26
N ASN A 444 13.51 0.91 -31.04
CA ASN A 444 12.49 1.92 -31.28
C ASN A 444 11.27 1.79 -30.36
N PHE A 445 11.29 0.86 -29.39
CA PHE A 445 10.12 0.53 -28.59
C PHE A 445 9.51 1.76 -27.90
N CYS A 446 10.31 2.58 -27.21
CA CYS A 446 9.82 3.77 -26.50
C CYS A 446 9.11 4.75 -27.45
N ALA A 447 9.75 5.10 -28.57
CA ALA A 447 9.17 5.99 -29.58
C ALA A 447 7.90 5.41 -30.23
N LYS A 448 7.89 4.11 -30.55
CA LYS A 448 6.69 3.43 -31.07
C LYS A 448 5.54 3.44 -30.07
N GLN A 449 5.83 3.30 -28.77
CA GLN A 449 4.79 3.34 -27.74
C GLN A 449 4.16 4.73 -27.61
N ALA A 450 4.89 5.82 -27.87
CA ALA A 450 4.34 7.17 -27.96
C ALA A 450 3.39 7.32 -29.17
N VAL A 451 3.77 6.76 -30.32
CA VAL A 451 2.93 6.70 -31.51
C VAL A 451 1.65 5.91 -31.26
N GLU A 452 1.77 4.72 -30.66
CA GLU A 452 0.61 3.87 -30.33
C GLU A 452 -0.28 4.47 -29.24
N TYR A 453 0.25 5.32 -28.36
CA TYR A 453 -0.57 6.08 -27.41
C TYR A 453 -1.57 7.00 -28.11
N ILE A 454 -1.13 7.76 -29.14
CA ILE A 454 -2.04 8.63 -29.90
C ILE A 454 -3.04 7.82 -30.74
N LYS A 455 -2.59 6.70 -31.35
CA LYS A 455 -3.50 5.82 -32.10
C LYS A 455 -4.54 5.14 -31.21
N GLY A 456 -4.12 4.65 -30.04
CA GLY A 456 -5.02 4.05 -29.04
C GLY A 456 -6.00 5.07 -28.49
N MET A 457 -5.54 6.29 -28.23
CA MET A 457 -6.40 7.42 -27.84
C MET A 457 -7.47 7.69 -28.89
N MET A 458 -7.10 7.72 -30.17
CA MET A 458 -8.00 8.03 -31.28
C MET A 458 -8.98 6.90 -31.62
N GLY A 459 -8.50 5.66 -31.65
CA GLY A 459 -9.26 4.51 -32.16
C GLY A 459 -9.93 3.65 -31.09
N CYS A 460 -9.42 3.65 -29.86
CA CYS A 460 -9.79 2.69 -28.82
C CYS A 460 -10.18 3.31 -27.48
N GLY A 461 -10.19 4.65 -27.37
CA GLY A 461 -10.54 5.33 -26.12
C GLY A 461 -9.60 4.98 -24.97
N THR A 462 -8.31 4.74 -25.25
CA THR A 462 -7.34 4.31 -24.22
C THR A 462 -6.93 5.43 -23.25
N VAL A 463 -7.41 6.66 -23.46
CA VAL A 463 -7.19 7.82 -22.60
C VAL A 463 -8.56 8.28 -22.12
N SER A 464 -8.85 8.09 -20.83
CA SER A 464 -10.23 8.14 -20.34
C SER A 464 -10.88 9.52 -20.37
N ASN A 465 -10.06 10.57 -20.29
CA ASN A 465 -10.49 11.97 -20.37
C ASN A 465 -10.23 12.60 -21.75
N PHE A 466 -9.99 11.81 -22.79
CA PHE A 466 -10.00 12.26 -24.18
C PHE A 466 -11.28 11.80 -24.86
N ASP A 467 -12.07 12.73 -25.38
CA ASP A 467 -13.27 12.41 -26.15
C ASP A 467 -12.94 12.41 -27.65
N ALA A 468 -12.65 11.21 -28.17
CA ALA A 468 -12.35 11.02 -29.58
C ALA A 468 -13.50 11.43 -30.50
N THR A 469 -14.75 11.53 -30.01
CA THR A 469 -15.89 11.95 -30.83
C THR A 469 -15.82 13.41 -31.23
N LEU A 470 -15.08 14.24 -30.48
CA LEU A 470 -14.89 15.67 -30.75
C LEU A 470 -13.91 15.95 -31.90
N VAL A 471 -13.09 14.98 -32.27
CA VAL A 471 -12.13 15.10 -33.39
C VAL A 471 -12.89 15.14 -34.71
N ASN A 472 -12.64 16.15 -35.53
CA ASN A 472 -13.27 16.28 -36.85
C ASN A 472 -12.35 15.84 -38.00
N SER A 473 -11.03 15.84 -37.82
CA SER A 473 -10.10 15.24 -38.78
C SER A 473 -8.87 14.69 -38.09
N TYR A 474 -8.41 13.53 -38.56
CA TYR A 474 -7.22 12.82 -38.07
C TYR A 474 -6.45 12.26 -39.27
N ASP A 475 -5.13 12.41 -39.25
CA ASP A 475 -4.23 11.76 -40.18
C ASP A 475 -3.40 10.69 -39.48
N ASN A 476 -3.63 9.42 -39.82
CA ASN A 476 -2.89 8.31 -39.23
C ASN A 476 -1.40 8.28 -39.60
N SER A 477 -0.99 8.96 -40.69
CA SER A 477 0.41 8.94 -41.14
C SER A 477 1.29 9.90 -40.32
N SER A 478 0.75 11.06 -39.96
CA SER A 478 1.44 12.07 -39.14
C SER A 478 0.97 12.12 -37.68
N LEU A 479 -0.10 11.39 -37.36
CA LEU A 479 -0.88 11.45 -36.12
C LEU A 479 -1.65 12.75 -35.88
N ALA A 480 -1.43 13.77 -36.72
CA ALA A 480 -2.04 15.08 -36.57
C ALA A 480 -3.56 14.99 -36.55
N TYR A 481 -4.18 15.82 -35.71
CA TYR A 481 -5.62 15.84 -35.57
C TYR A 481 -6.15 17.24 -35.30
N SER A 482 -7.45 17.42 -35.53
CA SER A 482 -8.13 18.69 -35.35
C SER A 482 -9.54 18.54 -34.79
N TRP A 483 -9.98 19.59 -34.11
CA TRP A 483 -11.31 19.67 -33.51
C TRP A 483 -11.83 21.10 -33.56
N ASP A 484 -13.16 21.25 -33.43
CA ASP A 484 -13.82 22.54 -33.51
C ASP A 484 -14.51 22.88 -32.18
N VAL A 485 -14.37 24.15 -31.77
CA VAL A 485 -15.18 24.73 -30.70
C VAL A 485 -15.73 26.07 -31.18
N GLY A 486 -17.05 26.12 -31.37
CA GLY A 486 -17.72 27.31 -31.91
C GLY A 486 -17.11 27.78 -33.25
N SER A 487 -16.59 29.00 -33.29
CA SER A 487 -15.98 29.60 -34.50
C SER A 487 -14.49 29.29 -34.68
N TYR A 488 -13.90 28.47 -33.81
CA TYR A 488 -12.48 28.12 -33.84
C TYR A 488 -12.25 26.69 -34.30
N HIS A 489 -11.17 26.51 -35.05
CA HIS A 489 -10.62 25.24 -35.51
C HIS A 489 -9.24 25.05 -34.88
N PHE A 490 -9.02 23.96 -34.18
CA PHE A 490 -7.78 23.69 -33.45
C PHE A 490 -7.03 22.55 -34.12
N VAL A 491 -5.72 22.67 -34.28
CA VAL A 491 -4.89 21.71 -35.01
C VAL A 491 -3.67 21.31 -34.19
N MET A 492 -3.60 20.04 -33.79
CA MET A 492 -2.45 19.43 -33.13
C MET A 492 -1.50 18.85 -34.17
N LEU A 493 -0.26 19.34 -34.22
CA LEU A 493 0.78 18.91 -35.16
C LEU A 493 1.92 18.14 -34.49
N HIS A 494 1.80 17.85 -33.19
CA HIS A 494 2.81 17.15 -32.38
C HIS A 494 4.15 17.91 -32.43
N ASN A 495 5.27 17.25 -32.78
CA ASN A 495 6.60 17.85 -32.68
C ASN A 495 6.72 19.12 -33.53
N TYR A 496 6.61 18.95 -34.85
CA TYR A 496 6.57 20.01 -35.85
C TYR A 496 6.09 19.43 -37.19
N PRO A 497 5.51 20.24 -38.09
CA PRO A 497 4.70 19.72 -39.18
C PRO A 497 5.48 18.95 -40.23
N THR A 498 6.77 19.22 -40.39
CA THR A 498 7.68 18.51 -41.30
C THR A 498 8.39 17.32 -40.66
N TYR A 499 8.14 17.03 -39.37
CA TYR A 499 8.73 15.89 -38.69
C TYR A 499 8.30 14.59 -39.38
N ALA A 500 9.28 13.74 -39.70
CA ALA A 500 9.06 12.43 -40.29
C ALA A 500 10.16 11.49 -39.81
N GLU A 501 9.79 10.27 -39.41
CA GLU A 501 10.73 9.22 -39.05
C GLU A 501 10.19 7.86 -39.50
N LYS A 502 10.92 7.25 -40.42
CA LYS A 502 10.53 5.99 -41.07
C LYS A 502 10.52 4.81 -40.09
N ASP A 503 11.43 4.78 -39.11
CA ASP A 503 11.60 3.63 -38.22
C ASP A 503 10.43 3.48 -37.23
N ILE A 504 9.66 4.55 -37.04
CA ILE A 504 8.42 4.59 -36.26
C ILE A 504 7.18 4.89 -37.12
N SER A 505 7.34 4.87 -38.45
CA SER A 505 6.25 5.07 -39.43
C SER A 505 5.52 6.42 -39.34
N ILE A 506 6.25 7.49 -39.07
CA ILE A 506 5.72 8.86 -39.03
C ILE A 506 6.10 9.62 -40.30
N GLN A 507 5.12 10.31 -40.89
CA GLN A 507 5.28 11.18 -42.06
C GLN A 507 4.97 12.64 -41.72
N SER A 508 5.42 13.55 -42.58
CA SER A 508 5.08 14.98 -42.52
C SER A 508 3.56 15.21 -42.59
N SER A 509 3.08 16.11 -41.75
CA SER A 509 1.67 16.54 -41.72
C SER A 509 1.37 17.67 -42.72
N ILE A 510 2.36 18.24 -43.41
CA ILE A 510 2.20 19.43 -44.26
C ILE A 510 1.09 19.29 -45.31
N ALA A 511 1.03 18.15 -46.00
CA ALA A 511 0.03 17.93 -47.05
C ALA A 511 -1.39 17.86 -46.47
N TRP A 512 -1.55 17.19 -45.33
CA TRP A 512 -2.82 17.13 -44.60
C TRP A 512 -3.20 18.49 -44.03
N LEU A 513 -2.26 19.20 -43.39
CA LEU A 513 -2.45 20.52 -42.80
C LEU A 513 -2.98 21.53 -43.83
N LYS A 514 -2.41 21.54 -45.04
CA LYS A 514 -2.86 22.42 -46.12
C LYS A 514 -4.34 22.19 -46.47
N GLN A 515 -4.77 20.94 -46.55
CA GLN A 515 -6.17 20.59 -46.85
C GLN A 515 -7.10 20.89 -45.68
N ASN A 516 -6.65 20.58 -44.46
CA ASN A 516 -7.36 20.80 -43.21
C ASN A 516 -7.63 22.30 -42.99
N LEU A 517 -6.60 23.15 -43.12
CA LEU A 517 -6.74 24.61 -43.00
C LEU A 517 -7.59 25.23 -44.12
N SER A 518 -7.42 24.78 -45.37
CA SER A 518 -8.24 25.25 -46.49
C SER A 518 -9.73 25.01 -46.23
N SER A 519 -10.07 23.83 -45.71
CA SER A 519 -11.44 23.47 -45.35
C SER A 519 -11.98 24.32 -44.20
N ALA A 520 -11.19 24.54 -43.16
CA ALA A 520 -11.55 25.37 -42.02
C ALA A 520 -11.77 26.85 -42.43
N THR A 521 -10.87 27.40 -43.25
CA THR A 521 -10.97 28.76 -43.79
C THR A 521 -12.22 28.92 -44.66
N ALA A 522 -12.50 27.96 -45.54
CA ALA A 522 -13.72 27.95 -46.36
C ALA A 522 -15.01 27.90 -45.51
N ALA A 523 -14.95 27.26 -44.33
CA ALA A 523 -16.02 27.24 -43.34
C ALA A 523 -16.06 28.49 -42.43
N GLY A 524 -15.21 29.49 -42.68
CA GLY A 524 -15.15 30.73 -41.91
C GLY A 524 -14.58 30.57 -40.50
N LYS A 525 -13.90 29.46 -40.21
CA LYS A 525 -13.30 29.20 -38.90
C LYS A 525 -11.99 29.95 -38.71
N LYS A 526 -11.64 30.23 -37.46
CA LYS A 526 -10.34 30.78 -37.04
C LYS A 526 -9.46 29.64 -36.56
N SER A 527 -8.33 29.41 -37.23
CA SER A 527 -7.46 28.28 -36.95
C SER A 527 -6.39 28.61 -35.91
N VAL A 528 -6.20 27.71 -34.94
CA VAL A 528 -5.15 27.78 -33.91
C VAL A 528 -4.29 26.54 -34.02
N LEU A 529 -2.97 26.73 -34.14
CA LEU A 529 -2.02 25.64 -34.34
C LEU A 529 -1.27 25.32 -33.05
N PHE A 530 -0.99 24.04 -32.82
CA PHE A 530 -0.14 23.54 -31.75
C PHE A 530 1.03 22.76 -32.34
N ILE A 531 2.24 23.25 -32.09
CA ILE A 531 3.53 22.65 -32.48
C ILE A 531 4.36 22.59 -31.21
N HIS A 532 5.08 21.50 -30.96
CA HIS A 532 5.93 21.44 -29.76
C HIS A 532 7.25 22.22 -29.96
N ASP A 533 8.10 21.76 -30.87
CA ASP A 533 9.37 22.42 -31.17
C ASP A 533 9.13 23.54 -32.19
N PHE A 534 9.32 24.78 -31.74
CA PHE A 534 9.35 25.95 -32.60
C PHE A 534 10.51 26.84 -32.16
N GLY A 535 11.52 26.95 -33.02
CA GLY A 535 12.70 27.78 -32.78
C GLY A 535 13.99 27.03 -32.44
N ASP A 536 13.97 25.69 -32.30
CA ASP A 536 15.19 24.89 -32.09
C ASP A 536 15.45 23.92 -33.25
N GLU A 537 14.85 22.73 -33.28
CA GLU A 537 14.96 21.84 -34.46
C GLU A 537 14.08 22.35 -35.59
N PHE A 538 12.86 22.81 -35.28
CA PHE A 538 12.03 23.50 -36.26
C PHE A 538 12.35 25.01 -36.26
N LYS A 539 13.48 25.33 -36.88
CA LYS A 539 13.96 26.71 -36.99
C LYS A 539 12.99 27.55 -37.80
N ALA A 540 12.66 28.73 -37.27
CA ALA A 540 11.89 29.74 -37.98
C ALA A 540 12.75 30.49 -39.03
N ASP A 541 13.50 29.75 -39.84
CA ASP A 541 14.36 30.26 -40.90
C ASP A 541 13.58 30.32 -42.22
N THR A 542 13.30 31.54 -42.68
CA THR A 542 12.58 31.79 -43.93
C THR A 542 13.32 31.33 -45.18
N ASN A 543 14.57 30.88 -45.09
CA ASN A 543 15.30 30.32 -46.24
C ASN A 543 15.32 28.78 -46.22
N ALA A 544 14.93 28.15 -45.11
CA ALA A 544 14.93 26.72 -44.97
C ALA A 544 13.68 26.10 -45.63
N ALA A 545 13.88 25.07 -46.46
CA ALA A 545 12.80 24.38 -47.16
C ALA A 545 11.67 23.88 -46.23
N PRO A 546 11.95 23.25 -45.07
CA PRO A 546 10.90 22.80 -44.15
C PRO A 546 10.00 23.95 -43.64
N PHE A 547 10.60 25.11 -43.34
CA PHE A 547 9.85 26.26 -42.88
C PHE A 547 9.05 26.92 -44.01
N GLN A 548 9.61 26.96 -45.22
CA GLN A 548 8.89 27.42 -46.43
C GLN A 548 7.69 26.55 -46.78
N GLU A 549 7.80 25.24 -46.62
CA GLU A 549 6.66 24.31 -46.77
C GLU A 549 5.54 24.63 -45.76
N PHE A 550 5.91 24.90 -44.51
CA PHE A 550 4.96 25.31 -43.47
C PHE A 550 4.32 26.67 -43.78
N LEU A 551 5.12 27.68 -44.18
CA LEU A 551 4.60 28.98 -44.63
C LEU A 551 3.62 28.80 -45.79
N GLY A 552 3.91 27.92 -46.74
CA GLY A 552 3.03 27.58 -47.85
C GLY A 552 1.73 26.88 -47.42
N ALA A 553 1.74 26.09 -46.34
CA ALA A 553 0.55 25.44 -45.80
C ALA A 553 -0.40 26.42 -45.10
N ILE A 554 0.15 27.43 -44.42
CA ILE A 554 -0.64 28.46 -43.69
C ILE A 554 -0.97 29.69 -44.55
N ALA A 555 -0.32 29.85 -45.70
CA ALA A 555 -0.55 30.99 -46.59
C ALA A 555 -2.02 31.09 -47.03
N ASN A 556 -2.58 32.30 -46.94
CA ASN A 556 -3.98 32.60 -47.26
C ASN A 556 -5.01 31.82 -46.43
N GLN A 557 -4.62 31.26 -45.29
CA GLN A 557 -5.51 30.60 -44.34
C GLN A 557 -5.83 31.52 -43.16
N ASN A 558 -6.98 31.33 -42.51
CA ASN A 558 -7.40 32.11 -41.35
C ASN A 558 -6.75 31.63 -40.05
N VAL A 559 -5.42 31.50 -40.03
CA VAL A 559 -4.65 31.13 -38.84
C VAL A 559 -4.47 32.37 -37.97
N VAL A 560 -4.91 32.29 -36.71
CA VAL A 560 -4.95 33.43 -35.78
C VAL A 560 -3.92 33.34 -34.65
N ALA A 561 -3.38 32.16 -34.37
CA ALA A 561 -2.34 31.95 -33.37
C ALA A 561 -1.61 30.61 -33.55
N LEU A 562 -0.38 30.55 -33.05
CA LEU A 562 0.40 29.34 -32.90
C LEU A 562 0.86 29.20 -31.45
N PHE A 563 0.72 28.01 -30.89
CA PHE A 563 1.21 27.67 -29.56
C PHE A 563 2.37 26.67 -29.67
N ALA A 564 3.44 26.95 -28.93
CA ALA A 564 4.74 26.27 -28.89
C ALA A 564 5.01 25.65 -27.49
N GLY A 565 5.95 24.72 -27.41
CA GLY A 565 6.54 24.15 -26.19
C GLY A 565 8.07 24.16 -26.26
N HIS A 566 8.71 23.07 -25.82
CA HIS A 566 10.13 22.70 -25.97
C HIS A 566 11.14 23.52 -25.15
N ILE A 567 11.04 24.85 -25.22
CA ILE A 567 11.96 25.75 -24.49
C ILE A 567 11.35 26.07 -23.11
N HIS A 568 11.79 25.37 -22.08
CA HIS A 568 11.14 25.36 -20.76
C HIS A 568 11.13 26.73 -20.03
N ASP A 569 12.20 27.53 -20.20
CA ASP A 569 12.39 28.81 -19.51
C ASP A 569 11.69 30.00 -20.21
N SER A 570 11.05 29.73 -21.34
CA SER A 570 10.38 30.71 -22.19
C SER A 570 8.87 30.43 -22.24
N PHE A 571 8.05 31.45 -21.96
CA PHE A 571 6.59 31.31 -21.89
C PHE A 571 5.89 32.62 -22.24
N GLY A 572 4.61 32.55 -22.58
CA GLY A 572 3.81 33.70 -23.00
C GLY A 572 4.05 34.07 -24.47
N ASN A 573 3.88 35.34 -24.84
CA ASN A 573 4.06 35.79 -26.23
C ASN A 573 5.56 35.90 -26.57
N ILE A 574 6.01 35.14 -27.58
CA ILE A 574 7.40 35.10 -28.02
C ILE A 574 7.63 35.77 -29.39
N GLY A 575 6.62 36.46 -29.93
CA GLY A 575 6.70 37.18 -31.20
C GLY A 575 5.67 36.69 -32.22
N THR A 576 6.05 36.71 -33.49
CA THR A 576 5.20 36.27 -34.60
C THR A 576 5.93 35.27 -35.49
N ILE A 577 5.18 34.45 -36.22
CA ILE A 577 5.75 33.62 -37.28
C ILE A 577 6.38 34.59 -38.31
N PRO A 578 7.69 34.47 -38.63
CA PRO A 578 8.36 35.33 -39.58
C PRO A 578 7.58 35.49 -40.89
N THR A 579 7.59 36.71 -41.45
CA THR A 579 6.84 37.11 -42.66
C THR A 579 5.31 37.12 -42.52
N THR A 580 4.78 36.89 -41.32
CA THR A 580 3.34 36.96 -41.02
C THR A 580 3.07 37.85 -39.80
N ASN A 581 1.79 38.14 -39.54
CA ASN A 581 1.33 38.77 -38.30
C ASN A 581 0.75 37.77 -37.28
N ILE A 582 0.98 36.47 -37.48
CA ILE A 582 0.42 35.42 -36.64
C ILE A 582 1.25 35.34 -35.35
N PRO A 583 0.65 35.62 -34.19
CA PRO A 583 1.36 35.59 -32.91
C PRO A 583 1.70 34.16 -32.49
N VAL A 584 2.87 34.01 -31.86
CA VAL A 584 3.37 32.76 -31.31
C VAL A 584 3.42 32.85 -29.79
N PHE A 585 2.84 31.86 -29.12
CA PHE A 585 2.85 31.73 -27.67
C PHE A 585 3.60 30.49 -27.25
N ARG A 586 4.46 30.57 -26.23
CA ARG A 586 5.06 29.38 -25.63
C ARG A 586 4.34 29.01 -24.34
N SER A 587 4.00 27.73 -24.24
CA SER A 587 3.05 27.24 -23.24
C SER A 587 3.64 27.21 -21.83
N GLY A 588 4.96 27.07 -21.73
CA GLY A 588 5.68 26.91 -20.47
C GLY A 588 5.72 25.45 -20.01
N ALA A 589 6.62 25.14 -19.08
CA ALA A 589 6.87 23.79 -18.60
C ALA A 589 6.39 23.56 -17.16
N SER A 590 6.07 22.30 -16.85
CA SER A 590 5.75 21.87 -15.48
C SER A 590 6.87 22.25 -14.50
N GLU A 591 8.11 22.05 -14.93
CA GLU A 591 9.35 22.39 -14.24
C GLU A 591 9.38 23.85 -13.74
N TYR A 592 8.97 24.80 -14.59
CA TYR A 592 8.94 26.24 -14.29
C TYR A 592 7.63 26.70 -13.62
N ASN A 593 6.71 25.77 -13.37
CA ASN A 593 5.38 26.04 -12.84
C ASN A 593 4.62 27.08 -13.69
N LYS A 594 4.66 26.94 -15.02
CA LYS A 594 3.98 27.85 -15.96
C LYS A 594 3.10 27.06 -16.91
N PHE A 595 1.91 27.61 -17.18
CA PHE A 595 1.05 27.21 -18.29
C PHE A 595 0.25 28.42 -18.79
N LEU A 596 -0.49 28.29 -19.89
CA LEU A 596 -1.35 29.34 -20.42
C LEU A 596 -2.83 29.04 -20.19
N LEU A 597 -3.58 30.06 -19.75
CA LEU A 597 -5.03 30.10 -19.81
C LEU A 597 -5.42 31.01 -20.96
N THR A 598 -6.26 30.53 -21.88
CA THR A 598 -6.67 31.29 -23.06
C THR A 598 -8.18 31.42 -23.12
N GLU A 599 -8.70 32.65 -23.20
CA GLU A 599 -10.10 32.93 -23.54
C GLU A 599 -10.22 33.26 -25.04
N PHE A 600 -11.14 32.60 -25.70
CA PHE A 600 -11.47 32.79 -27.11
C PHE A 600 -12.81 33.50 -27.23
N GLY A 601 -12.80 34.69 -27.84
CA GLY A 601 -14.00 35.43 -28.20
C GLY A 601 -14.18 35.55 -29.71
N ASP A 602 -15.25 36.20 -30.16
CA ASP A 602 -15.51 36.34 -31.61
C ASP A 602 -14.47 37.22 -32.33
N THR A 603 -14.01 38.28 -31.66
CA THR A 603 -13.11 39.30 -32.22
C THR A 603 -11.82 39.51 -31.42
N TYR A 604 -11.56 38.65 -30.43
CA TYR A 604 -10.39 38.76 -29.59
C TYR A 604 -9.98 37.40 -29.00
N MET A 605 -8.73 37.32 -28.57
CA MET A 605 -8.22 36.23 -27.75
C MET A 605 -7.42 36.83 -26.60
N ASN A 606 -7.70 36.40 -25.37
CA ASN A 606 -6.90 36.75 -24.20
C ASN A 606 -6.05 35.55 -23.82
N VAL A 607 -4.77 35.75 -23.58
CA VAL A 607 -3.82 34.72 -23.14
C VAL A 607 -3.21 35.20 -21.83
N GLY A 608 -3.44 34.46 -20.75
CA GLY A 608 -2.81 34.67 -19.46
C GLY A 608 -1.79 33.60 -19.17
N VAL A 609 -0.58 33.99 -18.80
CA VAL A 609 0.40 33.08 -18.19
C VAL A 609 -0.04 32.84 -16.76
N ILE A 610 -0.21 31.57 -16.39
CA ILE A 610 -0.56 31.13 -15.04
C ILE A 610 0.67 30.53 -14.38
N ASP A 611 1.00 31.05 -13.21
CA ASP A 611 1.89 30.42 -12.25
C ASP A 611 1.13 29.33 -11.49
N SER A 612 1.65 28.10 -11.49
CA SER A 612 1.08 26.94 -10.81
C SER A 612 1.78 26.57 -9.51
N GLN A 613 2.69 27.41 -9.00
CA GLN A 613 3.50 27.09 -7.84
C GLN A 613 2.62 26.69 -6.64
N ASN A 614 3.01 25.62 -5.95
CA ASN A 614 2.26 25.01 -4.84
C ASN A 614 0.83 24.56 -5.19
N GLY A 615 0.53 24.35 -6.48
CA GLY A 615 -0.79 23.91 -6.92
C GLY A 615 -1.85 25.01 -6.96
N VAL A 616 -1.46 26.28 -6.80
CA VAL A 616 -2.40 27.41 -6.77
C VAL A 616 -2.24 28.24 -8.05
N PRO A 617 -3.30 28.42 -8.86
CA PRO A 617 -3.22 29.20 -10.10
C PRO A 617 -3.17 30.70 -9.79
N ASN A 618 -2.18 31.41 -10.33
CA ASN A 618 -2.07 32.87 -10.24
C ASN A 618 -1.66 33.47 -11.59
N PHE A 619 -2.25 34.59 -12.00
CA PHE A 619 -1.82 35.30 -13.20
C PHE A 619 -0.44 35.91 -13.02
N TYR A 620 0.46 35.58 -13.94
CA TYR A 620 1.82 36.10 -14.00
C TYR A 620 1.96 37.19 -15.07
N GLN A 621 1.41 36.97 -16.27
CA GLN A 621 1.44 37.90 -17.39
C GLN A 621 0.15 37.80 -18.20
N LEU A 622 -0.28 38.91 -18.80
CA LEU A 622 -1.52 38.98 -19.60
C LEU A 622 -1.22 39.56 -20.98
N ILE A 623 -1.78 38.93 -22.01
CA ILE A 623 -1.71 39.35 -23.40
C ILE A 623 -3.13 39.37 -23.98
N ARG A 624 -3.52 40.44 -24.66
CA ARG A 624 -4.71 40.48 -25.50
C ARG A 624 -4.32 40.58 -26.96
N LEU A 625 -5.02 39.82 -27.80
CA LEU A 625 -4.99 39.92 -29.24
C LEU A 625 -6.35 40.35 -29.77
N LYS A 626 -6.33 41.32 -30.68
CA LYS A 626 -7.51 41.67 -31.49
C LYS A 626 -7.53 40.75 -32.69
N ILE A 627 -8.60 39.98 -32.83
CA ILE A 627 -8.82 39.13 -34.00
C ILE A 627 -9.69 39.92 -34.97
N CYS A 628 -9.10 40.38 -36.06
CA CYS A 628 -9.84 41.01 -37.14
C CYS A 628 -10.78 39.97 -37.78
N ARG A 629 -12.04 40.33 -38.03
CA ARG A 629 -12.94 39.47 -38.80
C ARG A 629 -12.33 39.25 -40.19
N PRO A 630 -12.44 38.04 -40.77
CA PRO A 630 -12.20 37.88 -42.19
C PRO A 630 -13.15 38.84 -42.91
N THR A 631 -12.61 39.79 -43.68
CA THR A 631 -13.41 40.50 -44.66
C THR A 631 -13.88 39.47 -45.66
N THR A 632 -15.17 39.13 -45.62
CA THR A 632 -15.84 38.41 -46.68
C THR A 632 -15.90 39.30 -47.92
N SER A 633 -14.79 39.40 -48.65
CA SER A 633 -14.77 39.88 -50.02
C SER A 633 -13.44 39.55 -50.66
N VAL A 634 -13.49 38.57 -51.56
CA VAL A 634 -12.67 38.60 -52.77
C VAL A 634 -13.07 39.88 -53.53
N ALA A 635 -12.27 40.94 -53.45
CA ALA A 635 -12.18 41.98 -54.50
C ALA A 635 -11.13 43.05 -54.18
N ALA A 636 -10.20 43.20 -55.13
CA ALA A 636 -9.53 44.41 -55.60
C ALA A 636 -8.59 45.20 -54.66
N ASN A 637 -7.32 45.25 -55.10
CA ASN A 637 -6.38 46.36 -55.01
C ASN A 637 -6.85 47.58 -54.20
N ASP A 638 -6.18 47.82 -53.08
CA ASP A 638 -5.83 49.18 -52.72
C ASP A 638 -4.37 49.23 -52.25
N ARG A 639 -3.60 50.06 -52.94
CA ARG A 639 -2.21 50.36 -52.64
C ARG A 639 -2.18 51.11 -51.30
N MET A 640 -1.47 50.56 -50.33
CA MET A 640 -1.07 51.32 -49.15
C MET A 640 0.06 52.28 -49.59
N GLU A 641 -0.26 53.57 -49.73
CA GLU A 641 0.76 54.62 -49.84
C GLU A 641 1.61 54.65 -48.55
N PRO A 642 2.94 54.86 -48.65
CA PRO A 642 3.79 55.00 -47.48
C PRO A 642 3.55 56.34 -46.76
N PRO A 643 3.75 56.40 -45.44
CA PRO A 643 3.49 57.60 -44.65
C PRO A 643 4.41 58.75 -45.06
N ARG A 644 3.82 59.90 -45.38
CA ARG A 644 4.53 61.18 -45.53
C ARG A 644 5.12 61.60 -44.19
N PHE A 645 6.44 61.65 -44.11
CA PHE A 645 7.15 62.35 -43.05
C PHE A 645 6.92 63.86 -43.19
N THR A 646 6.14 64.45 -42.28
CA THR A 646 6.13 65.90 -42.07
C THR A 646 7.35 66.28 -41.22
N THR A 647 8.28 67.00 -41.85
CA THR A 647 9.37 67.70 -41.17
C THR A 647 8.81 68.89 -40.41
N ALA A 648 9.04 68.94 -39.10
CA ALA A 648 8.87 70.16 -38.30
C ALA A 648 10.26 70.69 -37.92
N ARG A 649 10.63 71.84 -38.48
CA ARG A 649 11.74 72.69 -38.02
C ARG A 649 11.28 73.54 -36.84
N SER A 650 12.13 73.57 -35.81
CA SER A 650 12.47 74.66 -34.87
C SER A 650 11.38 75.54 -34.26
N ARG A 651 11.33 75.56 -32.92
CA ARG A 651 11.88 76.66 -32.10
C ARG A 651 12.45 76.11 -30.80
#